data_AF-A0A1M5FCE0-F1
#
_entry.id   AF-A0A1M5FCE0-F1
#
_cell.length_a   1.000
_cell.length_b   1.000
_cell.length_c   1.000
_cell.angle_alpha   90.00
_cell.angle_beta   90.00
_cell.angle_gamma   90.00
#
_symmetry.space_group_name_H-M   'P 1'
#
loop_
_entity.id
_entity.type
_entity.pdbx_description
1 polymer ?
#
loop_
_entity_poly.entity_id
_entity_poly.type
_entity_poly.pdbx_seq_one_letter_code
_entity_poly.pdbx_strand_id
1 'polypeptide(L)'
;MKGDKSICKVISYIKETKTFVVQEIVSSIQGFLPLTSDPFNNKAKIFSALKTGNTIPLICIKTIEGKPVYSANLHALDAKQEDNSVSISISFSPNDESFNSSVFDTMFNLLGDIIDNDFKFSLAKQLIVANKELRIRPSLYKEIFYKCTGKYGMQLWKENLLPFTTNTTISNLWKNGNDTERQQILEKLGISLPEPEIKEITKEIKVRVGSVVPLFENIAEYIITKINNATNNIKIAVAWFTNFDLFNCVKSALNRGIHITLVTNNDLINNGGYCLNFDELIKSGLKLHLVEYPELLHYKFCIIDDKTIMTGSYNWTFYAEEINKEDVVVIEDLPEVTSYFVNVFNSLTEQYRLVDKMPDTVPDRPQYDRSSFKQYISEELVLRAKRNIGDKKDTLRKAKTLSPENDNVIRAISEFESTIDNSQQSIKDIDQVATQSAITERMQNREKLQNQRINISEQVSNLRIQRTVVEQQRESFRQEIKQQLFSAQDEEQRIEIQKRKIQKETELNTQIEEINNNQKAAEAEIATVNSQIQNINSEIAIIGKTSTIESIGGRGGLKITLKWATTDDLDLHVFDPSSQEIYYSQKTQTCQGVIGRLDVDANAGSPYTVSPVENIYWEGTAPIGKYKVMVVLYSKRSSLSAIPFTVTIYPDKGISKVFTKEISSPKENVSIVEFNYSDNGIEYL
;
A
#
# COMPACT_ATOMS: atom_id res chain seq x y z
N MET A 1 14.83 50.25 40.95
CA MET A 1 13.59 49.61 41.44
C MET A 1 12.92 48.80 40.36
N LYS A 2 12.36 49.36 39.27
CA LYS A 2 11.84 48.53 38.17
C LYS A 2 12.96 47.64 37.61
N GLY A 3 12.78 46.33 37.59
CA GLY A 3 13.85 45.37 37.25
C GLY A 3 14.36 44.55 38.44
N ASP A 4 14.31 45.12 39.63
CA ASP A 4 15.00 44.56 40.78
C ASP A 4 14.23 43.38 41.36
N LYS A 5 14.95 42.27 41.59
CA LYS A 5 14.43 41.11 42.33
C LYS A 5 14.63 41.38 43.82
N SER A 6 13.53 41.54 44.52
CA SER A 6 13.48 41.85 45.94
C SER A 6 12.89 40.67 46.70
N ILE A 7 13.44 40.39 47.88
CA ILE A 7 12.81 39.46 48.82
C ILE A 7 11.81 40.27 49.65
N CYS A 8 10.54 39.94 49.52
CA CYS A 8 9.44 40.68 50.13
C CYS A 8 8.64 39.80 51.09
N LYS A 9 8.09 40.41 52.14
CA LYS A 9 7.08 39.80 53.00
C LYS A 9 5.69 40.29 52.61
N VAL A 10 4.72 39.38 52.52
CA VAL A 10 3.32 39.75 52.26
C VAL A 10 2.67 40.19 53.57
N ILE A 11 2.17 41.42 53.61
CA ILE A 11 1.67 42.06 54.84
C ILE A 11 0.15 41.93 54.95
N SER A 12 -0.56 42.25 53.87
CA SER A 12 -2.03 42.22 53.85
C SER A 12 -2.57 42.04 52.43
N TYR A 13 -3.87 41.73 52.32
CA TYR A 13 -4.57 41.59 51.05
C TYR A 13 -5.79 42.51 51.02
N ILE A 14 -5.86 43.38 50.03
CA ILE A 14 -6.96 44.30 49.78
C ILE A 14 -7.92 43.60 48.81
N LYS A 15 -9.11 43.25 49.30
CA LYS A 15 -10.04 42.37 48.58
C LYS A 15 -10.74 43.08 47.42
N GLU A 16 -11.00 44.37 47.58
CA GLU A 16 -11.71 45.24 46.65
C GLU A 16 -10.92 45.41 45.35
N THR A 17 -9.61 45.63 45.47
CA THR A 17 -8.69 45.82 44.33
C THR A 17 -7.91 44.57 43.96
N LYS A 18 -8.18 43.45 44.64
CA LYS A 18 -7.46 42.16 44.49
C LYS A 18 -5.94 42.34 44.48
N THR A 19 -5.41 43.09 45.43
CA THR A 19 -3.99 43.47 45.47
C THR A 19 -3.41 43.20 46.85
N PHE A 20 -2.22 42.59 46.91
CA PHE A 20 -1.48 42.43 48.16
C PHE A 20 -0.61 43.64 48.46
N VAL A 21 -0.47 43.98 49.74
CA VAL A 21 0.56 44.89 50.22
C VAL A 21 1.76 44.04 50.63
N VAL A 22 2.92 44.36 50.08
CA VAL A 22 4.17 43.65 50.33
C VAL A 22 5.23 44.63 50.82
N GLN A 23 6.14 44.16 51.66
CA GLN A 23 7.24 44.98 52.18
C GLN A 23 8.58 44.34 51.83
N GLU A 24 9.47 45.10 51.20
CA GLU A 24 10.82 44.64 50.94
C GLU A 24 11.63 44.57 52.24
N ILE A 25 12.32 43.45 52.46
CA ILE A 25 13.03 43.21 53.73
C ILE A 25 14.20 44.18 53.92
N VAL A 26 14.93 44.49 52.85
CA VAL A 26 16.17 45.28 52.93
C VAL A 26 15.87 46.77 53.12
N SER A 27 14.93 47.32 52.36
CA SER A 27 14.63 48.76 52.39
C SER A 27 13.48 49.11 53.34
N SER A 28 12.72 48.11 53.82
CA SER A 28 11.46 48.29 54.56
C SER A 28 10.37 49.08 53.82
N ILE A 29 10.54 49.31 52.51
CA ILE A 29 9.57 50.04 51.69
C ILE A 29 8.37 49.13 51.38
N GLN A 30 7.16 49.69 51.51
CA GLN A 30 5.92 49.00 51.16
C GLN A 30 5.52 49.27 49.71
N GLY A 31 5.11 48.21 49.04
CA GLY A 31 4.65 48.19 47.66
C GLY A 31 3.41 47.32 47.47
N PHE A 32 2.99 47.17 46.23
CA PHE A 32 1.75 46.49 45.85
C PHE A 32 2.00 45.32 44.89
N LEU A 33 1.28 44.21 45.06
CA LEU A 33 1.33 43.03 44.19
C LEU A 33 -0.10 42.69 43.71
N PRO A 34 -0.50 43.12 42.51
CA PRO A 34 -1.84 42.85 41.96
C PRO A 34 -2.03 41.37 41.59
N LEU A 35 -3.18 40.79 41.92
CA LEU A 35 -3.47 39.37 41.64
C LEU A 35 -3.78 39.07 40.16
N THR A 36 -4.08 40.09 39.36
CA THR A 36 -4.62 39.95 37.99
C THR A 36 -3.56 39.68 36.91
N SER A 37 -2.28 39.71 37.25
CA SER A 37 -1.17 39.64 36.28
C SER A 37 -0.41 38.31 36.24
N ASP A 38 -0.83 37.27 37.00
CA ASP A 38 -0.08 36.02 37.09
C ASP A 38 -0.91 34.75 36.83
N PRO A 39 -0.34 33.73 36.14
CA PRO A 39 -1.00 32.46 35.90
C PRO A 39 -1.32 31.71 37.20
N PHE A 40 -2.37 30.88 37.17
CA PHE A 40 -3.03 30.24 38.31
C PHE A 40 -2.11 29.54 39.35
N ASN A 41 -0.88 29.16 38.99
CA ASN A 41 0.07 28.45 39.86
C ASN A 41 0.74 29.31 40.96
N ASN A 42 0.83 30.64 40.82
CA ASN A 42 1.51 31.49 41.82
C ASN A 42 0.58 31.99 42.94
N LYS A 43 -0.73 31.96 42.71
CA LYS A 43 -1.74 32.45 43.68
C LYS A 43 -1.70 31.70 45.00
N ALA A 44 -1.59 30.37 44.98
CA ALA A 44 -1.55 29.55 46.20
C ALA A 44 -0.30 29.84 47.05
N LYS A 45 0.86 30.09 46.42
CA LYS A 45 2.13 30.40 47.10
C LYS A 45 2.08 31.77 47.79
N ILE A 46 1.48 32.78 47.16
CA ILE A 46 1.37 34.12 47.75
C ILE A 46 0.41 34.13 48.95
N PHE A 47 -0.74 33.44 48.84
CA PHE A 47 -1.66 33.30 49.99
C PHE A 47 -1.08 32.45 51.13
N SER A 48 -0.26 31.44 50.80
CA SER A 48 0.48 30.67 51.81
C SER A 48 1.49 31.56 52.55
N ALA A 49 2.27 32.36 51.80
CA ALA A 49 3.23 33.30 52.38
C ALA A 49 2.58 34.36 53.27
N LEU A 50 1.38 34.85 52.94
CA LEU A 50 0.60 35.74 53.80
C LEU A 50 0.18 35.07 55.12
N LYS A 51 -0.18 33.78 55.09
CA LYS A 51 -0.60 33.03 56.30
C LYS A 51 0.58 32.63 57.18
N THR A 52 1.68 32.20 56.57
CA THR A 52 2.86 31.69 57.30
C THR A 52 3.86 32.79 57.65
N GLY A 53 3.74 33.98 57.04
CA GLY A 53 4.68 35.08 57.22
C GLY A 53 6.01 34.89 56.47
N ASN A 54 6.11 33.86 55.61
CA ASN A 54 7.30 33.57 54.83
C ASN A 54 7.55 34.67 53.79
N THR A 55 8.82 34.87 53.45
CA THR A 55 9.21 35.80 52.39
C THR A 55 9.11 35.15 51.02
N ILE A 56 8.87 35.97 50.00
CA ILE A 56 8.78 35.55 48.61
C ILE A 56 9.64 36.47 47.73
N PRO A 57 10.39 35.90 46.77
CA PRO A 57 11.10 36.70 45.78
C PRO A 57 10.09 37.28 44.79
N LEU A 58 10.11 38.59 44.64
CA LEU A 58 9.26 39.34 43.72
C LEU A 58 10.12 40.25 42.84
N ILE A 59 9.62 40.56 41.66
CA ILE A 59 10.28 41.52 40.77
C ILE A 59 9.48 42.80 40.70
N CYS A 60 10.13 43.95 40.92
CA CYS A 60 9.45 45.23 40.79
C CYS A 60 9.25 45.53 39.29
N ILE A 61 7.99 45.62 38.87
CA ILE A 61 7.59 45.81 37.46
C ILE A 61 7.34 47.28 37.11
N LYS A 62 7.03 48.13 38.09
CA LYS A 62 6.89 49.58 37.93
C LYS A 62 6.80 50.25 39.29
N THR A 63 6.95 51.58 39.34
CA THR A 63 6.70 52.38 40.55
C THR A 63 5.54 53.33 40.25
N ILE A 64 4.54 53.38 41.12
CA ILE A 64 3.40 54.31 41.01
C ILE A 64 3.41 55.19 42.24
N GLU A 65 3.47 56.51 42.05
CA GLU A 65 3.47 57.51 43.14
C GLU A 65 4.53 57.23 44.23
N GLY A 66 5.72 56.80 43.81
CA GLY A 66 6.84 56.49 44.72
C GLY A 66 6.75 55.12 45.41
N LYS A 67 5.68 54.34 45.24
CA LYS A 67 5.55 52.98 45.78
C LYS A 67 5.81 51.92 44.71
N PRO A 68 6.66 50.91 44.99
CA PRO A 68 6.96 49.86 44.03
C PRO A 68 5.74 48.94 43.82
N VAL A 69 5.52 48.53 42.58
CA VAL A 69 4.54 47.53 42.18
C VAL A 69 5.29 46.30 41.72
N TYR A 70 5.00 45.16 42.34
CA TYR A 70 5.70 43.91 42.18
C TYR A 70 4.91 42.88 41.37
N SER A 71 5.60 41.88 40.84
CA SER A 71 5.05 40.69 40.20
C SER A 71 5.70 39.42 40.75
N ALA A 72 4.95 38.32 40.85
CA ALA A 72 5.48 37.02 41.28
C ALA A 72 5.97 36.17 40.10
N ASN A 73 5.65 36.54 38.85
CA ASN A 73 6.35 36.04 37.68
C ASN A 73 7.69 36.75 37.53
N LEU A 74 8.77 36.03 37.83
CA LEU A 74 10.16 36.51 37.71
C LEU A 74 10.60 36.78 36.26
N HIS A 75 9.76 36.46 35.27
CA HIS A 75 9.90 36.77 33.85
C HIS A 75 8.90 37.85 33.38
N ALA A 76 8.16 38.51 34.29
CA ALA A 76 7.12 39.49 33.92
C ALA A 76 7.63 40.75 33.21
N LEU A 77 8.94 40.98 33.21
CA LEU A 77 9.58 42.06 32.44
C LEU A 77 9.85 41.66 30.98
N ASP A 78 9.85 40.36 30.66
CA ASP A 78 10.12 39.85 29.31
C ASP A 78 8.89 39.89 28.39
N ALA A 79 7.74 40.33 28.91
CA ALA A 79 6.52 40.53 28.14
C ALA A 79 6.15 42.03 28.08
N LYS A 80 6.49 42.65 26.94
CA LYS A 80 6.12 44.00 26.46
C LYS A 80 6.87 45.22 27.06
N GLN A 81 7.94 45.61 26.37
CA GLN A 81 8.27 47.00 25.99
C GLN A 81 8.52 46.93 24.46
N GLU A 82 7.63 47.36 23.57
CA GLU A 82 7.33 48.76 23.20
C GLU A 82 8.56 49.68 23.24
N ASP A 83 8.94 50.09 22.02
CA ASP A 83 9.98 51.01 21.58
C ASP A 83 10.66 51.88 22.66
N ASN A 84 11.94 51.60 22.89
CA ASN A 84 12.93 52.66 23.08
C ASN A 84 13.87 52.62 21.89
N SER A 85 13.40 53.07 20.73
CA SER A 85 14.28 53.39 19.61
C SER A 85 15.16 54.56 20.05
N VAL A 86 16.44 54.31 20.35
CA VAL A 86 17.45 55.36 20.29
C VAL A 86 17.45 55.85 18.84
N SER A 87 16.81 57.00 18.58
CA SER A 87 16.89 57.65 17.29
C SER A 87 18.26 58.31 17.20
N ILE A 88 19.21 57.61 16.59
CA ILE A 88 20.38 58.28 16.04
C ILE A 88 19.84 59.26 14.98
N SER A 89 20.39 60.46 14.86
CA SER A 89 20.08 61.34 13.73
C SER A 89 21.41 61.76 13.12
N ILE A 90 21.77 61.13 12.02
CA ILE A 90 22.95 61.54 11.26
C ILE A 90 22.56 62.78 10.47
N SER A 91 23.20 63.91 10.77
CA SER A 91 23.00 65.16 10.02
C SER A 91 24.00 65.22 8.88
N PHE A 92 23.51 65.17 7.64
CA PHE A 92 24.30 65.38 6.44
C PHE A 92 24.15 66.83 5.97
N SER A 93 25.22 67.38 5.40
CA SER A 93 25.22 68.72 4.82
C SER A 93 24.66 68.68 3.38
N PRO A 94 23.73 69.56 2.99
CA PRO A 94 23.24 69.61 1.62
C PRO A 94 24.29 70.11 0.60
N ASN A 95 25.37 70.76 1.06
CA ASN A 95 26.33 71.46 0.20
C ASN A 95 27.80 71.01 0.38
N ASP A 96 28.08 70.01 1.21
CA ASP A 96 29.45 69.58 1.51
C ASP A 96 29.62 68.06 1.35
N GLU A 97 30.08 67.66 0.16
CA GLU A 97 30.30 66.26 -0.23
C GLU A 97 31.45 65.60 0.55
N SER A 98 32.49 66.37 0.89
CA SER A 98 33.66 65.89 1.65
C SER A 98 33.29 65.57 3.10
N PHE A 99 32.55 66.49 3.75
CA PHE A 99 32.00 66.27 5.08
C PHE A 99 31.07 65.05 5.10
N ASN A 100 30.15 64.96 4.14
CA ASN A 100 29.21 63.84 4.05
C ASN A 100 29.93 62.50 3.91
N SER A 101 30.95 62.41 3.05
CA SER A 101 31.73 61.19 2.85
C SER A 101 32.46 60.78 4.14
N SER A 102 33.11 61.73 4.82
CA SER A 102 33.83 61.47 6.07
C SER A 102 32.90 61.01 7.20
N VAL A 103 31.73 61.64 7.35
CA VAL A 103 30.73 61.24 8.34
C VAL A 103 30.19 59.86 8.00
N PHE A 104 29.88 59.62 6.72
CA PHE A 104 29.34 58.35 6.24
C PHE A 104 30.29 57.18 6.53
N ASP A 105 31.58 57.31 6.19
CA ASP A 105 32.58 56.26 6.44
C ASP A 105 32.80 56.01 7.94
N THR A 106 32.81 57.07 8.75
CA THR A 106 32.92 56.94 10.21
C THR A 106 31.74 56.15 10.77
N MET A 107 30.52 56.49 10.36
CA MET A 107 29.30 55.80 10.78
C MET A 107 29.24 54.36 10.24
N PHE A 108 29.69 54.12 9.01
CA PHE A 108 29.76 52.79 8.45
C PHE A 108 30.73 51.88 9.21
N ASN A 109 31.89 52.41 9.63
CA ASN A 109 32.86 51.66 10.43
C ASN A 109 32.31 51.26 11.81
N LEU A 110 31.40 52.05 12.39
CA LEU A 110 30.73 51.71 13.65
C LEU A 110 29.79 50.51 13.55
N LEU A 111 29.39 50.07 12.35
CA LEU A 111 28.63 48.84 12.16
C LEU A 111 29.44 47.59 12.56
N GLY A 112 30.78 47.66 12.47
CA GLY A 112 31.65 46.50 12.70
C GLY A 112 31.43 45.38 11.67
N ASP A 113 31.79 44.15 12.02
CA ASP A 113 31.68 42.99 11.12
C ASP A 113 30.27 42.41 11.04
N ILE A 114 29.46 42.59 12.09
CA ILE A 114 28.14 41.96 12.20
C ILE A 114 27.13 42.94 12.83
N ILE A 115 25.95 43.02 12.23
CA ILE A 115 24.75 43.70 12.73
C ILE A 115 23.94 42.70 13.56
N ASP A 116 24.10 42.81 14.87
CA ASP A 116 23.60 41.86 15.88
C ASP A 116 22.76 42.51 16.99
N ASN A 117 22.61 43.84 16.98
CA ASN A 117 21.83 44.58 17.97
C ASN A 117 21.04 45.74 17.33
N ASP A 118 20.03 46.23 18.05
CA ASP A 118 19.10 47.26 17.56
C ASP A 118 19.80 48.60 17.26
N PHE A 119 20.88 48.93 17.97
CA PHE A 119 21.68 50.13 17.70
C PHE A 119 22.34 50.07 16.32
N LYS A 120 23.06 48.98 16.01
CA LYS A 120 23.68 48.76 14.69
C LYS A 120 22.62 48.66 13.58
N PHE A 121 21.47 48.06 13.88
CA PHE A 121 20.35 47.99 12.95
C PHE A 121 19.79 49.38 12.61
N SER A 122 19.54 50.22 13.63
CA SER A 122 19.09 51.61 13.45
C SER A 122 20.11 52.43 12.65
N LEU A 123 21.40 52.28 12.96
CA LEU A 123 22.49 52.92 12.22
C LEU A 123 22.54 52.48 10.76
N ALA A 124 22.39 51.18 10.49
CA ALA A 124 22.35 50.63 9.13
C ALA A 124 21.17 51.19 8.33
N LYS A 125 19.98 51.36 8.94
CA LYS A 125 18.83 52.00 8.27
C LYS A 125 19.15 53.42 7.82
N GLN A 126 19.75 54.21 8.70
CA GLN A 126 20.08 55.62 8.39
C GLN A 126 21.12 55.74 7.30
N LEU A 127 22.14 54.88 7.33
CA LEU A 127 23.14 54.81 6.26
C LEU A 127 22.49 54.44 4.91
N ILE A 128 21.54 53.50 4.90
CA ILE A 128 20.79 53.16 3.68
C ILE A 128 20.00 54.35 3.15
N VAL A 129 19.27 55.05 4.03
CA VAL A 129 18.47 56.22 3.66
C VAL A 129 19.36 57.34 3.12
N ALA A 130 20.44 57.67 3.84
CA ALA A 130 21.39 58.69 3.43
C ALA A 130 22.07 58.35 2.09
N ASN A 131 22.46 57.09 1.89
CA ASN A 131 23.10 56.67 0.65
C ASN A 131 22.15 56.67 -0.55
N LYS A 132 20.83 56.58 -0.32
CA LYS A 132 19.82 56.71 -1.38
C LYS A 132 19.80 58.13 -1.95
N GLU A 133 19.99 59.14 -1.10
CA GLU A 133 20.02 60.55 -1.49
C GLU A 133 21.41 60.99 -1.97
N LEU A 134 22.45 60.65 -1.21
CA LEU A 134 23.81 61.17 -1.38
C LEU A 134 24.70 60.29 -2.27
N ARG A 135 24.33 59.02 -2.50
CA ARG A 135 25.04 58.06 -3.37
C ARG A 135 26.54 57.90 -3.06
N ILE A 136 26.92 57.97 -1.79
CA ILE A 136 28.32 57.98 -1.32
C ILE A 136 29.02 56.64 -1.54
N ARG A 137 28.36 55.52 -1.22
CA ARG A 137 28.95 54.17 -1.22
C ARG A 137 28.16 53.22 -2.14
N PRO A 138 28.66 52.94 -3.36
CA PRO A 138 27.96 52.10 -4.33
C PRO A 138 27.68 50.67 -3.83
N SER A 139 28.58 50.09 -3.04
CA SER A 139 28.51 48.72 -2.53
C SER A 139 27.75 48.57 -1.20
N LEU A 140 27.20 49.66 -0.64
CA LEU A 140 26.61 49.67 0.70
C LEU A 140 25.59 48.54 0.93
N TYR A 141 24.64 48.37 0.01
CA TYR A 141 23.58 47.37 0.15
C TYR A 141 24.13 45.95 0.28
N LYS A 142 25.17 45.64 -0.51
CA LYS A 142 25.86 44.33 -0.48
C LYS A 142 26.63 44.14 0.81
N GLU A 143 27.30 45.18 1.27
CA GLU A 143 28.07 45.14 2.51
C GLU A 143 27.18 44.99 3.74
N ILE A 144 26.06 45.74 3.81
CA ILE A 144 25.09 45.60 4.89
C ILE A 144 24.47 44.20 4.87
N PHE A 145 24.11 43.68 3.70
CA PHE A 145 23.58 42.31 3.58
C PHE A 145 24.51 41.25 4.18
N TYR A 146 25.82 41.30 3.88
CA TYR A 146 26.78 40.35 4.45
C TYR A 146 27.05 40.56 5.95
N LYS A 147 26.86 41.77 6.46
CA LYS A 147 26.99 42.07 7.89
C LYS A 147 25.73 41.68 8.68
N CYS A 148 24.57 41.49 8.05
CA CYS A 148 23.33 41.20 8.77
C CYS A 148 23.23 39.75 9.26
N THR A 149 22.83 39.58 10.52
CA THR A 149 22.31 38.30 11.03
C THR A 149 20.85 38.08 10.61
N GLY A 150 20.38 36.83 10.66
CA GLY A 150 19.09 36.42 10.07
C GLY A 150 17.88 37.29 10.44
N LYS A 151 17.72 37.67 11.71
CA LYS A 151 16.60 38.51 12.18
C LYS A 151 16.63 39.90 11.52
N TYR A 152 17.76 40.59 11.57
CA TYR A 152 17.87 41.96 11.06
C TYR A 152 17.90 42.04 9.54
N GLY A 153 18.54 41.06 8.87
CA GLY A 153 18.50 40.96 7.41
C GLY A 153 17.08 40.74 6.89
N MET A 154 16.30 39.89 7.58
CA MET A 154 14.87 39.70 7.29
C MET A 154 14.07 40.99 7.47
N GLN A 155 14.34 41.75 8.54
CA GLN A 155 13.62 43.00 8.81
C GLN A 155 13.98 44.12 7.82
N LEU A 156 15.26 44.33 7.50
CA LEU A 156 15.68 45.28 6.46
C LEU A 156 15.05 44.96 5.10
N TRP A 157 14.96 43.67 4.76
CA TRP A 157 14.30 43.24 3.54
C TRP A 157 12.80 43.49 3.60
N LYS A 158 12.09 43.16 4.70
CA LYS A 158 10.66 43.46 4.88
C LYS A 158 10.36 44.96 4.72
N GLU A 159 11.22 45.81 5.24
CA GLU A 159 11.09 47.27 5.20
C GLU A 159 11.55 47.96 3.89
N ASN A 160 11.86 47.21 2.82
CA ASN A 160 12.34 47.76 1.52
C ASN A 160 13.68 48.52 1.60
N LEU A 161 14.51 48.24 2.61
CA LEU A 161 15.81 48.88 2.77
C LEU A 161 16.94 48.09 2.09
N LEU A 162 16.80 46.76 1.99
CA LEU A 162 17.68 45.91 1.17
C LEU A 162 16.91 45.38 -0.06
N PRO A 163 17.51 45.46 -1.27
CA PRO A 163 16.87 44.99 -2.49
C PRO A 163 16.94 43.47 -2.68
N PHE A 164 17.71 42.75 -1.86
CA PHE A 164 17.88 41.30 -1.94
C PHE A 164 17.98 40.65 -0.55
N THR A 165 17.68 39.34 -0.49
CA THR A 165 17.79 38.52 0.72
C THR A 165 18.08 37.05 0.36
N THR A 166 18.18 36.15 1.35
CA THR A 166 18.41 34.72 1.11
C THR A 166 17.11 33.94 0.82
N ASN A 167 17.21 32.85 0.06
CA ASN A 167 16.08 31.93 -0.20
C ASN A 167 15.50 31.34 1.10
N THR A 168 16.34 31.13 2.12
CA THR A 168 15.92 30.66 3.44
C THR A 168 15.03 31.69 4.13
N THR A 169 15.38 32.98 4.04
CA THR A 169 14.56 34.08 4.58
C THR A 169 13.21 34.18 3.87
N ILE A 170 13.19 34.10 2.54
CA ILE A 170 11.96 34.11 1.73
C ILE A 170 11.06 32.93 2.12
N SER A 171 11.63 31.73 2.22
CA SER A 171 10.89 30.50 2.58
C SER A 171 10.28 30.58 3.97
N ASN A 172 11.01 31.14 4.94
CA ASN A 172 10.51 31.32 6.31
C ASN A 172 9.39 32.37 6.39
N LEU A 173 9.50 33.47 5.65
CA LEU A 173 8.45 34.48 5.57
C LEU A 173 7.19 33.94 4.86
N TRP A 174 7.36 33.15 3.80
CA TRP A 174 6.26 32.54 3.06
C TRP A 174 5.46 31.54 3.89
N LYS A 175 6.15 30.67 4.64
CA LYS A 175 5.53 29.65 5.49
C LYS A 175 4.72 30.24 6.64
N ASN A 176 5.23 31.31 7.26
CA ASN A 176 4.63 31.89 8.46
C ASN A 176 3.70 33.07 8.16
N GLY A 177 3.71 33.61 6.93
CA GLY A 177 2.93 34.79 6.55
C GLY A 177 1.49 34.49 6.15
N ASN A 178 0.61 35.46 6.37
CA ASN A 178 -0.76 35.46 5.84
C ASN A 178 -0.81 35.85 4.34
N ASP A 179 -1.99 35.79 3.72
CA ASP A 179 -2.13 36.05 2.27
C ASP A 179 -1.66 37.46 1.86
N THR A 180 -1.89 38.47 2.71
CA THR A 180 -1.36 39.83 2.50
C THR A 180 0.16 39.85 2.54
N GLU A 181 0.79 39.16 3.50
CA GLU A 181 2.24 39.08 3.60
C GLU A 181 2.87 38.28 2.45
N ARG A 182 2.18 37.23 1.98
CA ARG A 182 2.59 36.47 0.78
C ARG A 182 2.51 37.32 -0.48
N GLN A 183 1.46 38.12 -0.63
CA GLN A 183 1.34 39.05 -1.76
C GLN A 183 2.45 40.11 -1.77
N GLN A 184 2.79 40.66 -0.60
CA GLN A 184 3.92 41.60 -0.45
C GLN A 184 5.27 40.96 -0.79
N ILE A 185 5.46 39.66 -0.50
CA ILE A 185 6.66 38.91 -0.90
C ILE A 185 6.73 38.77 -2.42
N LEU A 186 5.61 38.43 -3.07
CA LEU A 186 5.52 38.29 -4.52
C LEU A 186 5.80 39.60 -5.24
N GLU A 187 5.16 40.70 -4.79
CA GLU A 187 5.42 42.06 -5.29
C GLU A 187 6.91 42.44 -5.18
N LYS A 188 7.54 42.17 -4.02
CA LYS A 188 8.97 42.47 -3.81
C LYS A 188 9.89 41.66 -4.71
N LEU A 189 9.55 40.40 -4.99
CA LEU A 189 10.37 39.54 -5.85
C LEU A 189 10.14 39.83 -7.34
N GLY A 190 9.23 40.77 -7.67
CA GLY A 190 8.79 40.99 -9.05
C GLY A 190 8.10 39.75 -9.64
N ILE A 191 7.64 38.84 -8.77
CA ILE A 191 6.92 37.65 -9.17
C ILE A 191 5.46 38.06 -9.24
N SER A 192 5.01 38.41 -10.44
CA SER A 192 3.59 38.31 -10.71
C SER A 192 3.26 36.82 -10.71
N LEU A 193 2.51 36.35 -9.71
CA LEU A 193 1.67 35.20 -9.98
C LEU A 193 0.77 35.60 -11.15
N PRO A 194 0.49 34.72 -12.11
CA PRO A 194 -0.54 35.02 -13.09
C PRO A 194 -1.80 35.37 -12.30
N GLU A 195 -2.28 36.61 -12.40
CA GLU A 195 -3.68 36.85 -12.11
C GLU A 195 -4.46 35.84 -12.94
N PRO A 196 -5.56 35.26 -12.43
CA PRO A 196 -6.44 34.51 -13.31
C PRO A 196 -6.73 35.43 -14.48
N GLU A 197 -6.28 35.07 -15.69
CA GLU A 197 -6.62 35.80 -16.90
C GLU A 197 -8.14 35.73 -17.02
N ILE A 198 -8.86 36.69 -16.45
CA ILE A 198 -10.12 37.12 -17.03
C ILE A 198 -9.67 37.90 -18.25
N LYS A 199 -9.40 37.17 -19.33
CA LYS A 199 -9.42 37.77 -20.66
C LYS A 199 -10.76 38.47 -20.75
N GLU A 200 -10.78 39.80 -20.79
CA GLU A 200 -11.89 40.52 -21.39
C GLU A 200 -11.93 40.09 -22.85
N ILE A 201 -12.67 39.01 -23.08
CA ILE A 201 -13.06 38.56 -24.39
C ILE A 201 -14.05 39.62 -24.88
N THR A 202 -13.55 40.61 -25.60
CA THR A 202 -14.33 41.37 -26.59
C THR A 202 -14.41 40.61 -27.92
N LYS A 203 -14.32 39.27 -27.89
CA LYS A 203 -15.13 38.49 -28.84
C LYS A 203 -16.54 38.48 -28.30
N GLU A 204 -17.54 38.41 -29.16
CA GLU A 204 -18.88 38.00 -28.76
C GLU A 204 -18.77 36.94 -27.65
N ILE A 205 -19.30 37.22 -26.45
CA ILE A 205 -19.52 36.16 -25.46
C ILE A 205 -20.58 35.27 -26.09
N LYS A 206 -20.13 34.30 -26.89
CA LYS A 206 -20.91 33.11 -27.13
C LYS A 206 -20.97 32.43 -25.78
N VAL A 207 -22.03 32.72 -25.01
CA VAL A 207 -22.42 31.91 -23.88
C VAL A 207 -22.65 30.52 -24.46
N ARG A 208 -21.63 29.66 -24.35
CA ARG A 208 -21.75 28.26 -24.71
C ARG A 208 -22.30 27.58 -23.49
N VAL A 209 -23.59 27.27 -23.54
CA VAL A 209 -24.23 26.37 -22.58
C VAL A 209 -23.71 24.98 -22.91
N GLY A 210 -22.62 24.60 -22.27
CA GLY A 210 -22.13 23.22 -22.27
C GLY A 210 -22.47 22.52 -20.96
N SER A 211 -22.42 21.20 -20.94
CA SER A 211 -22.70 20.40 -19.76
C SER A 211 -21.46 19.65 -19.30
N VAL A 212 -21.25 19.60 -17.99
CA VAL A 212 -20.25 18.74 -17.35
C VAL A 212 -20.98 17.83 -16.37
N VAL A 213 -21.00 16.53 -16.65
CA VAL A 213 -21.75 15.54 -15.89
C VAL A 213 -20.80 14.45 -15.41
N PRO A 214 -20.57 14.31 -14.09
CA PRO A 214 -19.84 13.19 -13.55
C PRO A 214 -20.73 11.94 -13.52
N LEU A 215 -20.17 10.81 -13.88
CA LEU A 215 -20.78 9.48 -13.88
C LEU A 215 -19.92 8.55 -13.01
N PHE A 216 -20.58 7.81 -12.12
CA PHE A 216 -19.95 6.87 -11.19
C PHE A 216 -20.53 5.45 -11.29
N GLU A 217 -21.59 5.27 -12.07
CA GLU A 217 -22.31 4.01 -12.26
C GLU A 217 -22.80 3.92 -13.71
N ASN A 218 -23.04 2.71 -14.21
CA ASN A 218 -23.49 2.42 -15.58
C ASN A 218 -22.64 3.11 -16.66
N ILE A 219 -21.33 3.19 -16.43
CA ILE A 219 -20.40 3.95 -17.27
C ILE A 219 -20.32 3.33 -18.67
N ALA A 220 -20.18 2.00 -18.76
CA ALA A 220 -20.14 1.30 -20.06
C ALA A 220 -21.39 1.58 -20.91
N GLU A 221 -22.58 1.47 -20.31
CA GLU A 221 -23.86 1.70 -21.01
C GLU A 221 -23.96 3.13 -21.55
N TYR A 222 -23.50 4.11 -20.76
CA TYR A 222 -23.48 5.50 -21.18
C TYR A 222 -22.50 5.73 -22.35
N ILE A 223 -21.29 5.18 -22.27
CA ILE A 223 -20.30 5.25 -23.35
C ILE A 223 -20.86 4.61 -24.63
N ILE A 224 -21.47 3.43 -24.52
CA ILE A 224 -22.12 2.74 -25.65
C ILE A 224 -23.21 3.61 -26.27
N THR A 225 -24.04 4.23 -25.44
CA THR A 225 -25.11 5.13 -25.90
C THR A 225 -24.55 6.32 -26.69
N LYS A 226 -23.48 6.95 -26.18
CA LYS A 226 -22.84 8.08 -26.87
C LYS A 226 -22.16 7.65 -28.18
N ILE A 227 -21.45 6.53 -28.20
CA ILE A 227 -20.83 5.98 -29.43
C ILE A 227 -21.89 5.60 -30.47
N ASN A 228 -23.02 5.04 -30.04
CA ASN A 228 -24.12 4.70 -30.95
C ASN A 228 -24.76 5.93 -31.59
N ASN A 229 -24.78 7.06 -30.88
CA ASN A 229 -25.29 8.33 -31.38
C ASN A 229 -24.26 9.15 -32.19
N ALA A 230 -23.02 8.69 -32.31
CA ALA A 230 -21.98 9.37 -33.08
C ALA A 230 -22.34 9.43 -34.58
N THR A 231 -22.01 10.56 -35.21
CA THR A 231 -22.40 10.88 -36.59
C THR A 231 -21.22 11.09 -37.54
N ASN A 232 -20.04 11.44 -37.03
CA ASN A 232 -18.88 11.82 -37.85
C ASN A 232 -17.62 11.02 -37.47
N ASN A 233 -17.12 11.19 -36.25
CA ASN A 233 -15.84 10.63 -35.84
C ASN A 233 -15.75 10.34 -34.35
N ILE A 234 -14.89 9.38 -33.99
CA ILE A 234 -14.61 8.99 -32.62
C ILE A 234 -13.09 8.84 -32.44
N LYS A 235 -12.54 9.52 -31.43
CA LYS A 235 -11.11 9.48 -31.07
C LYS A 235 -10.97 8.87 -29.69
N ILE A 236 -10.31 7.73 -29.57
CA ILE A 236 -10.23 6.96 -28.32
C ILE A 236 -8.78 6.84 -27.89
N ALA A 237 -8.44 7.29 -26.69
CA ALA A 237 -7.14 7.08 -26.07
C ALA A 237 -7.37 6.38 -24.72
N VAL A 238 -7.14 5.07 -24.69
CA VAL A 238 -7.39 4.24 -23.50
C VAL A 238 -6.23 3.29 -23.25
N ALA A 239 -5.79 3.20 -22.00
CA ALA A 239 -4.67 2.35 -21.63
C ALA A 239 -4.96 0.87 -21.91
N TRP A 240 -6.11 0.39 -21.46
CA TRP A 240 -6.53 -1.00 -21.60
C TRP A 240 -7.96 -1.10 -22.11
N PHE A 241 -8.17 -2.01 -23.05
CA PHE A 241 -9.45 -2.25 -23.69
C PHE A 241 -9.67 -3.75 -23.87
N THR A 242 -10.56 -4.32 -23.05
CA THR A 242 -10.92 -5.75 -23.03
C THR A 242 -12.42 -6.01 -23.02
N ASN A 243 -13.26 -4.98 -22.87
CA ASN A 243 -14.71 -5.09 -22.79
C ASN A 243 -15.33 -5.36 -24.19
N PHE A 244 -16.00 -6.51 -24.34
CA PHE A 244 -16.60 -6.93 -25.62
C PHE A 244 -17.82 -6.10 -26.05
N ASP A 245 -18.59 -5.54 -25.11
CA ASP A 245 -19.76 -4.73 -25.44
C ASP A 245 -19.33 -3.41 -26.08
N LEU A 246 -18.29 -2.79 -25.51
CA LEU A 246 -17.64 -1.61 -26.09
C LEU A 246 -16.95 -1.94 -27.43
N PHE A 247 -16.29 -3.09 -27.53
CA PHE A 247 -15.70 -3.56 -28.80
C PHE A 247 -16.75 -3.68 -29.92
N ASN A 248 -17.88 -4.34 -29.62
CA ASN A 248 -18.98 -4.52 -30.57
C ASN A 248 -19.64 -3.18 -30.91
N CYS A 249 -19.74 -2.26 -29.94
CA CYS A 249 -20.23 -0.92 -30.16
C CYS A 249 -19.32 -0.12 -31.13
N VAL A 250 -17.99 -0.16 -30.92
CA VAL A 250 -17.01 0.44 -31.83
C VAL A 250 -17.11 -0.18 -33.23
N LYS A 251 -17.20 -1.51 -33.33
CA LYS A 251 -17.39 -2.22 -34.61
C LYS A 251 -18.67 -1.79 -35.32
N SER A 252 -19.78 -1.66 -34.58
CA SER A 252 -21.05 -1.17 -35.12
C SER A 252 -20.92 0.24 -35.66
N ALA A 253 -20.23 1.14 -34.95
CA ALA A 253 -19.97 2.50 -35.42
C ALA A 253 -19.10 2.53 -36.68
N LEU A 254 -18.05 1.71 -36.77
CA LEU A 254 -17.26 1.54 -37.99
C LEU A 254 -18.11 1.08 -39.17
N ASN A 255 -18.99 0.10 -38.95
CA ASN A 255 -19.92 -0.40 -39.98
C ASN A 255 -20.94 0.66 -40.43
N ARG A 256 -21.25 1.65 -39.59
CA ARG A 256 -22.06 2.83 -39.97
C ARG A 256 -21.26 3.89 -40.74
N GLY A 257 -19.97 3.68 -40.96
CA GLY A 257 -19.08 4.62 -41.64
C GLY A 257 -18.51 5.73 -40.76
N ILE A 258 -18.58 5.59 -39.43
CA ILE A 258 -17.99 6.55 -38.50
C ILE A 258 -16.47 6.39 -38.51
N HIS A 259 -15.74 7.50 -38.61
CA HIS A 259 -14.29 7.49 -38.61
C HIS A 259 -13.76 7.29 -37.19
N ILE A 260 -13.14 6.15 -36.91
CA ILE A 260 -12.61 5.86 -35.57
C ILE A 260 -11.09 5.77 -35.59
N THR A 261 -10.45 6.49 -34.66
CA THR A 261 -9.02 6.36 -34.37
C THR A 261 -8.86 5.93 -32.91
N LEU A 262 -8.08 4.87 -32.68
CA LEU A 262 -7.75 4.34 -31.36
C LEU A 262 -6.25 4.46 -31.11
N VAL A 263 -5.86 4.99 -29.96
CA VAL A 263 -4.50 4.93 -29.42
C VAL A 263 -4.53 4.07 -28.15
N THR A 264 -3.73 3.00 -28.12
CA THR A 264 -3.65 2.10 -26.96
C THR A 264 -2.27 1.46 -26.82
N ASN A 265 -2.04 0.72 -25.73
CA ASN A 265 -0.76 0.05 -25.47
C ASN A 265 -0.65 -1.26 -26.26
N ASN A 266 0.53 -1.56 -26.81
CA ASN A 266 0.92 -2.92 -27.21
C ASN A 266 1.54 -3.62 -25.99
N ASP A 267 0.70 -4.24 -25.18
CA ASP A 267 1.11 -4.97 -23.98
C ASP A 267 0.36 -6.30 -23.84
N LEU A 268 0.64 -7.04 -22.77
CA LEU A 268 -0.03 -8.31 -22.52
C LEU A 268 -1.55 -8.17 -22.39
N ILE A 269 -2.08 -7.05 -21.86
CA ILE A 269 -3.52 -6.88 -21.66
C ILE A 269 -4.24 -6.69 -23.01
N ASN A 270 -3.68 -5.88 -23.90
CA ASN A 270 -4.28 -5.58 -25.21
C ASN A 270 -3.81 -6.50 -26.35
N ASN A 271 -2.75 -7.29 -26.17
CA ASN A 271 -2.14 -8.14 -27.22
C ASN A 271 -1.57 -9.50 -26.70
N GLY A 272 -1.98 -9.97 -25.52
CA GLY A 272 -1.41 -11.18 -24.90
C GLY A 272 -2.08 -12.52 -25.26
N GLY A 273 -2.91 -12.58 -26.31
CA GLY A 273 -3.57 -13.81 -26.77
C GLY A 273 -4.92 -14.13 -26.11
N TYR A 274 -5.39 -13.28 -25.20
CA TYR A 274 -6.72 -13.31 -24.56
C TYR A 274 -7.52 -12.01 -24.77
N CYS A 275 -6.91 -11.05 -25.46
CA CYS A 275 -7.42 -9.72 -25.74
C CYS A 275 -8.48 -9.70 -26.84
N LEU A 276 -9.05 -8.51 -27.06
CA LEU A 276 -9.94 -8.25 -28.17
C LEU A 276 -9.21 -8.37 -29.51
N ASN A 277 -9.93 -8.79 -30.54
CA ASN A 277 -9.35 -8.96 -31.88
C ASN A 277 -9.31 -7.61 -32.62
N PHE A 278 -8.33 -6.76 -32.33
CA PHE A 278 -8.24 -5.46 -32.99
C PHE A 278 -8.02 -5.54 -34.51
N ASP A 279 -7.46 -6.62 -35.04
CA ASP A 279 -7.37 -6.84 -36.49
C ASP A 279 -8.74 -6.84 -37.17
N GLU A 280 -9.78 -7.29 -36.47
CA GLU A 280 -11.15 -7.24 -36.96
C GLU A 280 -11.67 -5.81 -37.09
N LEU A 281 -11.33 -4.94 -36.14
CA LEU A 281 -11.68 -3.52 -36.21
C LEU A 281 -10.85 -2.79 -37.28
N ILE A 282 -9.57 -3.10 -37.41
CA ILE A 282 -8.70 -2.54 -38.46
C ILE A 282 -9.26 -2.87 -39.85
N LYS A 283 -9.65 -4.14 -40.07
CA LYS A 283 -10.33 -4.57 -41.31
C LYS A 283 -11.66 -3.84 -41.55
N SER A 284 -12.33 -3.42 -40.48
CA SER A 284 -13.57 -2.65 -40.52
C SER A 284 -13.32 -1.14 -40.68
N GLY A 285 -12.06 -0.69 -40.79
CA GLY A 285 -11.69 0.71 -41.03
C GLY A 285 -11.13 1.47 -39.82
N LEU A 286 -10.85 0.80 -38.70
CA LEU A 286 -10.22 1.42 -37.53
C LEU A 286 -8.80 1.89 -37.86
N LYS A 287 -8.47 3.13 -37.48
CA LYS A 287 -7.07 3.59 -37.43
C LYS A 287 -6.49 3.32 -36.04
N LEU A 288 -5.58 2.35 -35.94
CA LEU A 288 -4.98 1.96 -34.66
C LEU A 288 -3.54 2.47 -34.53
N HIS A 289 -3.26 3.23 -33.49
CA HIS A 289 -1.92 3.63 -33.09
C HIS A 289 -1.51 2.90 -31.81
N LEU A 290 -0.29 2.36 -31.78
CA LEU A 290 0.21 1.58 -30.65
C LEU A 290 1.35 2.28 -29.91
N VAL A 291 1.27 2.26 -28.57
CA VAL A 291 2.32 2.69 -27.66
C VAL A 291 3.07 1.46 -27.15
N GLU A 292 4.40 1.45 -27.26
CA GLU A 292 5.24 0.33 -26.87
C GLU A 292 6.15 0.68 -25.68
N TYR A 293 6.62 -0.34 -24.96
CA TYR A 293 7.60 -0.18 -23.88
C TYR A 293 8.88 0.53 -24.39
N PRO A 294 9.52 1.44 -23.64
CA PRO A 294 9.32 1.74 -22.20
C PRO A 294 8.16 2.67 -21.86
N GLU A 295 7.45 3.21 -22.85
CA GLU A 295 6.34 4.11 -22.62
C GLU A 295 5.06 3.36 -22.20
N LEU A 296 4.15 4.08 -21.53
CA LEU A 296 2.86 3.57 -21.12
C LEU A 296 1.80 4.67 -21.30
N LEU A 297 0.88 4.46 -22.24
CA LEU A 297 -0.30 5.28 -22.36
C LEU A 297 -1.21 4.99 -21.16
N HIS A 298 -1.39 5.97 -20.27
CA HIS A 298 -2.30 5.83 -19.13
C HIS A 298 -3.56 6.71 -19.24
N TYR A 299 -3.81 7.31 -20.41
CA TYR A 299 -5.07 8.01 -20.66
C TYR A 299 -6.27 7.07 -20.67
N LYS A 300 -7.44 7.61 -20.32
CA LYS A 300 -8.76 6.99 -20.51
C LYS A 300 -9.75 8.07 -20.94
N PHE A 301 -9.64 8.50 -22.19
CA PHE A 301 -10.59 9.46 -22.74
C PHE A 301 -11.06 9.09 -24.14
N CYS A 302 -12.26 9.56 -24.48
CA CYS A 302 -12.89 9.42 -25.78
C CYS A 302 -13.49 10.77 -26.19
N ILE A 303 -13.34 11.13 -27.47
CA ILE A 303 -13.91 12.32 -28.07
C ILE A 303 -14.84 11.87 -29.19
N ILE A 304 -16.10 12.29 -29.14
CA ILE A 304 -17.14 11.95 -30.12
C ILE A 304 -17.55 13.23 -30.84
N ASP A 305 -17.53 13.16 -32.18
CA ASP A 305 -17.92 14.21 -33.12
C ASP A 305 -17.28 15.57 -32.87
N ASP A 306 -16.09 15.59 -32.24
CA ASP A 306 -15.39 16.80 -31.79
C ASP A 306 -16.27 17.75 -30.95
N LYS A 307 -17.20 17.17 -30.17
CA LYS A 307 -18.17 17.91 -29.33
C LYS A 307 -18.36 17.32 -27.94
N THR A 308 -18.32 16.00 -27.82
CA THR A 308 -18.52 15.28 -26.56
C THR A 308 -17.21 14.63 -26.14
N ILE A 309 -16.75 14.91 -24.93
CA ILE A 309 -15.56 14.31 -24.33
C ILE A 309 -16.03 13.45 -23.16
N MET A 310 -15.47 12.25 -23.03
CA MET A 310 -15.64 11.39 -21.87
C MET A 310 -14.24 11.07 -21.35
N THR A 311 -13.93 11.40 -20.10
CA THR A 311 -12.60 11.19 -19.51
C THR A 311 -12.72 10.83 -18.04
N GLY A 312 -11.80 10.03 -17.50
CA GLY A 312 -11.80 9.70 -16.07
C GLY A 312 -10.79 8.62 -15.73
N SER A 313 -11.10 7.83 -14.70
CA SER A 313 -10.28 6.68 -14.28
C SER A 313 -10.59 5.40 -15.08
N TYR A 314 -11.78 5.33 -15.68
CA TYR A 314 -12.36 4.13 -16.28
C TYR A 314 -11.62 3.62 -17.54
N ASN A 315 -10.88 2.52 -17.40
CA ASN A 315 -10.40 1.76 -18.57
C ASN A 315 -11.57 1.00 -19.23
N TRP A 316 -11.47 0.68 -20.53
CA TRP A 316 -12.54 -0.01 -21.26
C TRP A 316 -12.48 -1.51 -21.04
N THR A 317 -12.55 -1.93 -19.78
CA THR A 317 -12.36 -3.32 -19.35
C THR A 317 -13.54 -3.79 -18.51
N PHE A 318 -13.72 -5.10 -18.39
CA PHE A 318 -14.79 -5.66 -17.55
C PHE A 318 -14.53 -5.47 -16.06
N TYR A 319 -13.25 -5.42 -15.69
CA TYR A 319 -12.77 -5.20 -14.34
C TYR A 319 -13.06 -3.77 -13.87
N ALA A 320 -12.87 -2.78 -14.75
CA ALA A 320 -13.25 -1.40 -14.48
C ALA A 320 -14.76 -1.28 -14.19
N GLU A 321 -15.59 -2.02 -14.92
CA GLU A 321 -17.04 -2.00 -14.75
C GLU A 321 -17.53 -2.71 -13.48
N GLU A 322 -17.05 -3.93 -13.21
CA GLU A 322 -17.66 -4.78 -12.18
C GLU A 322 -16.93 -4.79 -10.83
N ILE A 323 -15.64 -4.46 -10.82
CA ILE A 323 -14.78 -4.65 -9.65
C ILE A 323 -14.30 -3.31 -9.09
N ASN A 324 -13.78 -2.44 -9.95
CA ASN A 324 -13.24 -1.16 -9.51
C ASN A 324 -14.35 -0.15 -9.17
N LYS A 325 -13.97 0.86 -8.38
CA LYS A 325 -14.74 2.10 -8.24
C LYS A 325 -14.12 3.12 -9.18
N GLU A 326 -14.83 3.39 -10.27
CA GLU A 326 -14.35 4.23 -11.36
C GLU A 326 -15.25 5.45 -11.53
N ASP A 327 -14.72 6.49 -12.17
CA ASP A 327 -15.46 7.68 -12.57
C ASP A 327 -15.20 8.02 -14.04
N VAL A 328 -16.21 8.65 -14.65
CA VAL A 328 -16.10 9.32 -15.95
C VAL A 328 -16.80 10.66 -15.89
N VAL A 329 -16.11 11.71 -16.32
CA VAL A 329 -16.68 13.03 -16.54
C VAL A 329 -17.03 13.17 -18.02
N VAL A 330 -18.30 13.47 -18.29
CA VAL A 330 -18.83 13.76 -19.62
C VAL A 330 -18.89 15.27 -19.80
N ILE A 331 -18.26 15.78 -20.84
CA ILE A 331 -18.14 17.20 -21.17
C ILE A 331 -18.72 17.40 -22.56
N GLU A 332 -19.79 18.18 -22.69
CA GLU A 332 -20.47 18.40 -23.97
C GLU A 332 -20.59 19.89 -24.28
N ASP A 333 -20.54 20.24 -25.56
CA ASP A 333 -20.75 21.60 -26.07
C ASP A 333 -19.81 22.65 -25.43
N LEU A 334 -18.60 22.22 -25.07
CA LEU A 334 -17.49 23.05 -24.60
C LEU A 334 -16.29 22.95 -25.57
N PRO A 335 -16.31 23.69 -26.70
CA PRO A 335 -15.32 23.51 -27.76
C PRO A 335 -13.91 23.99 -27.40
N GLU A 336 -13.76 24.85 -26.39
CA GLU A 336 -12.43 25.22 -25.88
C GLU A 336 -11.76 24.02 -25.20
N VAL A 337 -12.45 23.37 -24.26
CA VAL A 337 -11.99 22.11 -23.64
C VAL A 337 -11.78 21.03 -24.70
N THR A 338 -12.73 20.90 -25.63
CA THR A 338 -12.65 19.92 -26.71
C THR A 338 -11.42 20.12 -27.58
N SER A 339 -11.08 21.38 -27.91
CA SER A 339 -9.89 21.68 -28.70
C SER A 339 -8.60 21.23 -28.01
N TYR A 340 -8.49 21.35 -26.68
CA TYR A 340 -7.32 20.85 -25.95
C TYR A 340 -7.19 19.33 -26.02
N PHE A 341 -8.28 18.59 -25.81
CA PHE A 341 -8.29 17.13 -25.93
C PHE A 341 -7.98 16.67 -27.35
N VAL A 342 -8.54 17.33 -28.37
CA VAL A 342 -8.24 17.04 -29.77
C VAL A 342 -6.76 17.29 -30.07
N ASN A 343 -6.17 18.38 -29.57
CA ASN A 343 -4.75 18.67 -29.76
C ASN A 343 -3.86 17.60 -29.10
N VAL A 344 -4.17 17.18 -27.88
CA VAL A 344 -3.46 16.08 -27.21
C VAL A 344 -3.58 14.79 -28.04
N PHE A 345 -4.78 14.46 -28.50
CA PHE A 345 -5.01 13.27 -29.32
C PHE A 345 -4.22 13.31 -30.63
N ASN A 346 -4.21 14.45 -31.32
CA ASN A 346 -3.44 14.63 -32.55
C ASN A 346 -1.94 14.42 -32.30
N SER A 347 -1.40 14.99 -31.20
CA SER A 347 -0.02 14.77 -30.79
C SER A 347 0.29 13.29 -30.55
N LEU A 348 -0.62 12.53 -29.95
CA LEU A 348 -0.44 11.08 -29.78
C LEU A 348 -0.39 10.36 -31.13
N THR A 349 -1.27 10.70 -32.07
CA THR A 349 -1.29 10.07 -33.41
C THR A 349 -0.10 10.44 -34.29
N GLU A 350 0.51 11.61 -34.05
CA GLU A 350 1.76 12.03 -34.70
C GLU A 350 2.97 11.32 -34.09
N GLN A 351 2.97 11.15 -32.76
CA GLN A 351 4.07 10.51 -32.02
C GLN A 351 4.12 9.00 -32.22
N TYR A 352 2.95 8.33 -32.22
CA TYR A 352 2.87 6.88 -32.21
C TYR A 352 2.48 6.31 -33.58
N ARG A 353 3.04 5.14 -33.90
CA ARG A 353 2.89 4.50 -35.21
C ARG A 353 1.46 4.00 -35.44
N LEU A 354 0.89 4.36 -36.60
CA LEU A 354 -0.28 3.70 -37.18
C LEU A 354 0.08 2.28 -37.64
N VAL A 355 -0.73 1.29 -37.27
CA VAL A 355 -0.56 -0.10 -37.67
C VAL A 355 -1.70 -0.59 -38.56
N ASP A 356 -1.36 -1.47 -39.49
CA ASP A 356 -2.25 -2.15 -40.43
C ASP A 356 -2.65 -3.56 -39.95
N LYS A 357 -1.93 -4.09 -38.97
CA LYS A 357 -2.26 -5.29 -38.19
C LYS A 357 -1.66 -5.20 -36.79
N MET A 358 -2.20 -5.96 -35.85
CA MET A 358 -1.59 -6.15 -34.54
C MET A 358 -0.21 -6.83 -34.68
N PRO A 359 0.81 -6.38 -33.92
CA PRO A 359 2.10 -7.06 -33.86
C PRO A 359 1.97 -8.48 -33.32
N ASP A 360 2.74 -9.42 -33.88
CA ASP A 360 2.68 -10.84 -33.51
C ASP A 360 3.27 -11.11 -32.10
N THR A 361 3.99 -10.12 -31.54
CA THR A 361 4.66 -10.21 -30.23
C THR A 361 4.46 -8.93 -29.41
N VAL A 362 4.47 -9.08 -28.09
CA VAL A 362 4.49 -7.95 -27.13
C VAL A 362 5.92 -7.68 -26.65
N PRO A 363 6.30 -6.40 -26.44
CA PRO A 363 7.59 -6.04 -25.85
C PRO A 363 7.78 -6.63 -24.44
N ASP A 364 8.99 -7.10 -24.14
CA ASP A 364 9.36 -7.62 -22.83
C ASP A 364 9.40 -6.51 -21.77
N ARG A 365 8.74 -6.74 -20.62
CA ARG A 365 8.70 -5.81 -19.46
C ARG A 365 9.39 -6.39 -18.21
N PRO A 366 9.70 -5.62 -17.16
CA PRO A 366 10.21 -6.14 -15.90
C PRO A 366 9.32 -7.21 -15.25
N GLN A 367 9.88 -8.09 -14.43
CA GLN A 367 9.16 -9.23 -13.86
C GLN A 367 7.97 -8.83 -12.97
N TYR A 368 8.08 -7.74 -12.20
CA TYR A 368 7.00 -7.27 -11.33
C TYR A 368 5.77 -6.83 -12.12
N ASP A 369 5.95 -6.13 -13.25
CA ASP A 369 4.87 -5.76 -14.18
C ASP A 369 4.21 -7.01 -14.78
N ARG A 370 5.00 -8.03 -15.13
CA ARG A 370 4.45 -9.28 -15.66
C ARG A 370 3.55 -9.98 -14.64
N SER A 371 3.91 -9.95 -13.36
CA SER A 371 3.12 -10.58 -12.29
C SER A 371 1.80 -9.85 -12.05
N SER A 372 1.81 -8.52 -11.97
CA SER A 372 0.57 -7.74 -11.81
C SER A 372 -0.36 -7.87 -13.02
N PHE A 373 0.19 -7.91 -14.24
CA PHE A 373 -0.58 -8.11 -15.46
C PHE A 373 -1.21 -9.50 -15.48
N LYS A 374 -0.46 -10.56 -15.16
CA LYS A 374 -0.99 -11.93 -15.08
C LYS A 374 -2.18 -12.03 -14.14
N GLN A 375 -2.10 -11.39 -12.97
CA GLN A 375 -3.21 -11.34 -12.03
C GLN A 375 -4.41 -10.62 -12.64
N TYR A 376 -4.23 -9.40 -13.15
CA TYR A 376 -5.29 -8.60 -13.77
C TYR A 376 -6.02 -9.37 -14.88
N ILE A 377 -5.24 -9.97 -15.78
CA ILE A 377 -5.75 -10.77 -16.90
C ILE A 377 -6.51 -12.00 -16.41
N SER A 378 -6.02 -12.68 -15.36
CA SER A 378 -6.71 -13.84 -14.82
C SER A 378 -8.09 -13.48 -14.25
N GLU A 379 -8.21 -12.30 -13.65
CA GLU A 379 -9.48 -11.79 -13.11
C GLU A 379 -10.43 -11.34 -14.25
N GLU A 380 -9.92 -10.67 -15.29
CA GLU A 380 -10.67 -10.38 -16.53
C GLU A 380 -11.23 -11.65 -17.19
N LEU A 381 -10.42 -12.73 -17.27
CA LEU A 381 -10.86 -14.01 -17.82
C LEU A 381 -11.97 -14.65 -16.98
N VAL A 382 -11.92 -14.50 -15.65
CA VAL A 382 -13.01 -14.94 -14.76
C VAL A 382 -14.30 -14.17 -15.06
N LEU A 383 -14.24 -12.85 -15.21
CA LEU A 383 -15.40 -12.03 -15.57
C LEU A 383 -15.98 -12.42 -16.94
N ARG A 384 -15.09 -12.67 -17.91
CA ARG A 384 -15.46 -13.17 -19.25
C ARG A 384 -16.20 -14.51 -19.17
N ALA A 385 -15.70 -15.43 -18.34
CA ALA A 385 -16.33 -16.73 -18.10
C ALA A 385 -17.70 -16.59 -17.43
N LYS A 386 -17.87 -15.65 -16.48
CA LYS A 386 -19.17 -15.36 -15.85
C LYS A 386 -20.19 -14.79 -16.83
N ARG A 387 -19.75 -13.96 -17.77
CA ARG A 387 -20.58 -13.40 -18.85
C ARG A 387 -20.84 -14.37 -20.02
N ASN A 388 -20.35 -15.62 -19.94
CA ASN A 388 -20.45 -16.62 -21.01
C ASN A 388 -19.86 -16.18 -22.37
N ILE A 389 -18.78 -15.40 -22.35
CA ILE A 389 -18.13 -14.91 -23.57
C ILE A 389 -17.04 -15.90 -24.01
N GLY A 390 -17.31 -16.67 -25.05
CA GLY A 390 -16.41 -17.73 -25.55
C GLY A 390 -16.54 -19.04 -24.77
N ASP A 391 -15.57 -19.95 -24.95
CA ASP A 391 -15.58 -21.24 -24.25
C ASP A 391 -15.19 -21.04 -22.77
N LYS A 392 -16.14 -21.29 -21.86
CA LYS A 392 -15.98 -21.06 -20.43
C LYS A 392 -14.88 -21.92 -19.80
N LYS A 393 -14.77 -23.19 -20.24
CA LYS A 393 -13.79 -24.15 -19.72
C LYS A 393 -12.37 -23.76 -20.14
N ASP A 394 -12.18 -23.44 -21.41
CA ASP A 394 -10.90 -22.97 -21.94
C ASP A 394 -10.48 -21.64 -21.30
N THR A 395 -11.43 -20.71 -21.16
CA THR A 395 -11.20 -19.40 -20.53
C THR A 395 -10.71 -19.55 -19.08
N LEU A 396 -11.38 -20.37 -18.26
CA LEU A 396 -11.00 -20.60 -16.87
C LEU A 396 -9.69 -21.40 -16.74
N ARG A 397 -9.43 -22.37 -17.63
CA ARG A 397 -8.15 -23.09 -17.67
C ARG A 397 -6.98 -22.14 -17.96
N LYS A 398 -7.17 -21.19 -18.89
CA LYS A 398 -6.20 -20.15 -19.20
C LYS A 398 -5.95 -19.24 -17.99
N ALA A 399 -7.01 -18.81 -17.29
CA ALA A 399 -6.91 -18.03 -16.07
C ALA A 399 -6.08 -18.75 -14.99
N LYS A 400 -6.34 -20.05 -14.77
CA LYS A 400 -5.56 -20.89 -13.83
C LYS A 400 -4.09 -21.01 -14.21
N THR A 401 -3.80 -21.12 -15.51
CA THR A 401 -2.42 -21.22 -16.00
C THR A 401 -1.65 -19.93 -15.75
N LEU A 402 -2.31 -18.77 -15.88
CA LEU A 402 -1.70 -17.46 -15.67
C LEU A 402 -1.48 -17.13 -14.20
N SER A 403 -2.44 -17.47 -13.32
CA SER A 403 -2.40 -17.19 -11.89
C SER A 403 -2.97 -18.37 -11.10
N PRO A 404 -2.19 -19.45 -10.88
CA PRO A 404 -2.68 -20.68 -10.28
C PRO A 404 -3.10 -20.52 -8.81
N GLU A 405 -2.54 -19.55 -8.10
CA GLU A 405 -2.80 -19.30 -6.68
C GLU A 405 -3.86 -18.21 -6.44
N ASN A 406 -4.49 -17.65 -7.49
CA ASN A 406 -5.47 -16.58 -7.31
C ASN A 406 -6.81 -17.14 -6.81
N ASP A 407 -7.27 -16.67 -5.64
CA ASP A 407 -8.50 -17.13 -4.99
C ASP A 407 -9.77 -16.93 -5.84
N ASN A 408 -9.86 -15.84 -6.59
CA ASN A 408 -11.02 -15.58 -7.47
C ASN A 408 -11.06 -16.56 -8.63
N VAL A 409 -9.91 -16.91 -9.20
CA VAL A 409 -9.78 -17.94 -10.24
C VAL A 409 -10.14 -19.30 -9.68
N ILE A 410 -9.60 -19.65 -8.51
CA ILE A 410 -9.91 -20.93 -7.82
C ILE A 410 -11.41 -21.05 -7.53
N ARG A 411 -12.03 -19.99 -7.00
CA ARG A 411 -13.47 -19.95 -6.71
C ARG A 411 -14.30 -20.07 -7.98
N ALA A 412 -14.00 -19.29 -9.02
CA ALA A 412 -14.74 -19.32 -10.28
C ALA A 412 -14.62 -20.68 -10.99
N ILE A 413 -13.48 -21.33 -10.86
CA ILE A 413 -13.27 -22.70 -11.33
C ILE A 413 -14.12 -23.65 -10.51
N SER A 414 -14.09 -23.60 -9.17
CA SER A 414 -14.95 -24.44 -8.32
C SER A 414 -16.45 -24.26 -8.63
N GLU A 415 -16.90 -23.01 -8.76
CA GLU A 415 -18.28 -22.66 -9.16
C GLU A 415 -18.62 -23.20 -10.56
N PHE A 416 -17.72 -23.11 -11.53
CA PHE A 416 -17.93 -23.70 -12.85
C PHE A 416 -17.88 -25.23 -12.82
N GLU A 417 -16.97 -25.79 -12.05
CA GLU A 417 -16.74 -27.23 -11.96
C GLU A 417 -17.88 -27.94 -11.22
N SER A 418 -18.68 -27.22 -10.41
CA SER A 418 -19.98 -27.69 -9.90
C SER A 418 -20.97 -28.08 -11.03
N THR A 419 -20.76 -27.59 -12.26
CA THR A 419 -21.55 -27.94 -13.45
C THR A 419 -20.96 -29.05 -14.34
N ILE A 420 -19.87 -29.71 -13.94
CA ILE A 420 -19.33 -30.87 -14.69
C ILE A 420 -20.35 -32.01 -14.63
N ASP A 421 -21.01 -32.29 -15.75
CA ASP A 421 -21.85 -33.47 -15.89
C ASP A 421 -21.00 -34.69 -16.27
N ASN A 422 -20.76 -35.54 -15.27
CA ASN A 422 -20.08 -36.81 -15.44
C ASN A 422 -21.03 -37.89 -15.97
N SER A 423 -22.37 -37.74 -15.93
CA SER A 423 -23.35 -38.83 -16.11
C SER A 423 -23.13 -39.75 -17.33
N GLN A 424 -22.53 -39.24 -18.42
CA GLN A 424 -22.26 -40.00 -19.64
C GLN A 424 -20.84 -40.59 -19.74
N GLN A 425 -19.90 -40.22 -18.86
CA GLN A 425 -18.50 -40.70 -18.90
C GLN A 425 -18.34 -42.09 -18.28
N SER A 426 -17.39 -42.89 -18.77
CA SER A 426 -17.10 -44.19 -18.14
C SER A 426 -16.44 -44.00 -16.76
N ILE A 427 -16.67 -44.93 -15.83
CA ILE A 427 -16.01 -44.89 -14.51
C ILE A 427 -14.49 -44.86 -14.66
N LYS A 428 -13.95 -45.61 -15.63
CA LYS A 428 -12.52 -45.69 -15.89
C LYS A 428 -11.93 -44.33 -16.27
N ASP A 429 -12.64 -43.57 -17.12
CA ASP A 429 -12.20 -42.24 -17.54
C ASP A 429 -12.24 -41.26 -16.37
N ILE A 430 -13.32 -41.27 -15.58
CA ILE A 430 -13.46 -40.40 -14.41
C ILE A 430 -12.39 -40.72 -13.35
N ASP A 431 -12.14 -42.01 -13.09
CA ASP A 431 -11.11 -42.47 -12.14
C ASP A 431 -9.70 -42.10 -12.59
N GLN A 432 -9.40 -42.23 -13.88
CA GLN A 432 -8.13 -41.79 -14.46
C GLN A 432 -7.97 -40.26 -14.32
N VAL A 433 -9.01 -39.48 -14.62
CA VAL A 433 -8.99 -38.02 -14.49
C VAL A 433 -8.83 -37.60 -13.03
N ALA A 434 -9.61 -38.19 -12.11
CA ALA A 434 -9.54 -37.90 -10.67
C ALA A 434 -8.14 -38.21 -10.10
N THR A 435 -7.57 -39.35 -10.49
CA THR A 435 -6.21 -39.78 -10.13
C THR A 435 -5.18 -38.79 -10.66
N GLN A 436 -5.24 -38.44 -11.94
CA GLN A 436 -4.28 -37.53 -12.56
C GLN A 436 -4.37 -36.12 -11.95
N SER A 437 -5.58 -35.62 -11.70
CA SER A 437 -5.79 -34.33 -11.02
C SER A 437 -5.20 -34.35 -9.61
N ALA A 438 -5.47 -35.41 -8.83
CA ALA A 438 -4.96 -35.56 -7.48
C ALA A 438 -3.42 -35.62 -7.40
N ILE A 439 -2.77 -36.28 -8.37
CA ILE A 439 -1.31 -36.31 -8.49
C ILE A 439 -0.78 -34.93 -8.89
N THR A 440 -1.42 -34.27 -9.86
CA THR A 440 -1.01 -32.96 -10.37
C THR A 440 -1.06 -31.89 -9.27
N GLU A 441 -2.15 -31.85 -8.50
CA GLU A 441 -2.32 -30.96 -7.35
C GLU A 441 -1.19 -31.16 -6.31
N ARG A 442 -0.90 -32.41 -5.95
CA ARG A 442 0.17 -32.75 -5.00
C ARG A 442 1.56 -32.40 -5.54
N MET A 443 1.82 -32.61 -6.82
CA MET A 443 3.09 -32.21 -7.44
C MET A 443 3.30 -30.69 -7.40
N GLN A 444 2.26 -29.90 -7.67
CA GLN A 444 2.32 -28.44 -7.57
C GLN A 444 2.58 -27.97 -6.14
N ASN A 445 1.88 -28.55 -5.15
CA ASN A 445 2.09 -28.24 -3.74
C ASN A 445 3.52 -28.60 -3.28
N ARG A 446 4.04 -29.74 -3.75
CA ARG A 446 5.44 -30.14 -3.50
C ARG A 446 6.43 -29.14 -4.08
N GLU A 447 6.23 -28.69 -5.32
CA GLU A 447 7.10 -27.71 -5.98
C GLU A 447 7.14 -26.38 -5.20
N LYS A 448 5.96 -25.90 -4.75
CA LYS A 448 5.86 -24.71 -3.89
C LYS A 448 6.68 -24.83 -2.61
N LEU A 449 6.54 -25.97 -1.91
CA LEU A 449 7.31 -26.24 -0.69
C LEU A 449 8.82 -26.38 -0.97
N GLN A 450 9.21 -26.95 -2.11
CA GLN A 450 10.61 -27.03 -2.52
C GLN A 450 11.21 -25.63 -2.72
N ASN A 451 10.48 -24.72 -3.37
CA ASN A 451 10.90 -23.34 -3.54
C ASN A 451 11.01 -22.60 -2.20
N GLN A 452 10.02 -22.77 -1.30
CA GLN A 452 10.09 -22.23 0.06
C GLN A 452 11.34 -22.73 0.80
N ARG A 453 11.63 -24.04 0.72
CA ARG A 453 12.81 -24.63 1.34
C ARG A 453 14.11 -24.04 0.80
N ILE A 454 14.21 -23.82 -0.51
CA ILE A 454 15.39 -23.20 -1.14
C ILE A 454 15.61 -21.79 -0.59
N ASN A 455 14.55 -20.98 -0.51
CA ASN A 455 14.63 -19.62 0.01
C ASN A 455 15.09 -19.59 1.48
N ILE A 456 14.53 -20.45 2.33
CA ILE A 456 14.95 -20.52 3.75
C ILE A 456 16.39 -21.04 3.86
N SER A 457 16.81 -21.99 3.01
CA SER A 457 18.19 -22.47 2.98
C SER A 457 19.19 -21.37 2.61
N GLU A 458 18.80 -20.46 1.71
CA GLU A 458 19.61 -19.28 1.37
C GLU A 458 19.69 -18.31 2.56
N GLN A 459 18.59 -18.07 3.27
CA GLN A 459 18.57 -17.28 4.50
C GLN A 459 19.52 -17.86 5.57
N VAL A 460 19.51 -19.17 5.79
CA VAL A 460 20.43 -19.85 6.71
C VAL A 460 21.89 -19.65 6.29
N SER A 461 22.18 -19.74 4.99
CA SER A 461 23.53 -19.47 4.46
C SER A 461 23.98 -18.03 4.74
N ASN A 462 23.10 -17.06 4.48
CA ASN A 462 23.37 -15.64 4.74
C ASN A 462 23.59 -15.35 6.24
N LEU A 463 22.79 -15.94 7.12
CA LEU A 463 22.97 -15.82 8.58
C LEU A 463 24.32 -16.41 9.03
N ARG A 464 24.76 -17.53 8.45
CA ARG A 464 26.09 -18.10 8.73
C ARG A 464 27.22 -17.16 8.32
N ILE A 465 27.12 -16.55 7.14
CA ILE A 465 28.10 -15.56 6.67
C ILE A 465 28.14 -14.36 7.61
N GLN A 466 26.97 -13.81 7.98
CA GLN A 466 26.87 -12.68 8.92
C GLN A 466 27.53 -13.02 10.26
N ARG A 467 27.25 -14.22 10.80
CA ARG A 467 27.88 -14.70 12.03
C ARG A 467 29.40 -14.72 11.92
N THR A 468 29.95 -15.27 10.84
CA THR A 468 31.40 -15.32 10.62
C THR A 468 32.01 -13.93 10.58
N VAL A 469 31.35 -12.95 9.96
CA VAL A 469 31.81 -11.55 9.93
C VAL A 469 31.85 -10.95 11.34
N VAL A 470 30.79 -11.13 12.13
CA VAL A 470 30.73 -10.60 13.51
C VAL A 470 31.76 -11.29 14.41
N GLU A 471 31.98 -12.61 14.24
CA GLU A 471 33.02 -13.34 14.95
C GLU A 471 34.44 -12.82 14.62
N GLN A 472 34.72 -12.54 13.34
CA GLN A 472 35.98 -11.94 12.91
C GLN A 472 36.18 -10.52 13.47
N GLN A 473 35.12 -9.70 13.50
CA GLN A 473 35.16 -8.37 14.13
C GLN A 473 35.49 -8.48 15.62
N ARG A 474 34.90 -9.43 16.33
CA ARG A 474 35.18 -9.68 17.75
C ARG A 474 36.63 -10.11 17.98
N GLU A 475 37.20 -10.96 17.12
CA GLU A 475 38.60 -11.37 17.21
C GLU A 475 39.58 -10.22 16.90
N SER A 476 39.32 -9.45 15.84
CA SER A 476 40.12 -8.27 15.50
C SER A 476 40.11 -7.25 16.62
N PHE A 477 38.93 -6.95 17.18
CA PHE A 477 38.79 -6.05 18.32
C PHE A 477 39.52 -6.56 19.58
N ARG A 478 39.47 -7.87 19.86
CA ARG A 478 40.23 -8.47 20.96
C ARG A 478 41.74 -8.30 20.79
N GLN A 479 42.24 -8.42 19.56
CA GLN A 479 43.66 -8.19 19.26
C GLN A 479 44.04 -6.71 19.44
N GLU A 480 43.21 -5.78 18.97
CA GLU A 480 43.39 -4.33 19.15
C GLU A 480 43.46 -3.95 20.63
N ILE A 481 42.49 -4.40 21.43
CA ILE A 481 42.45 -4.16 22.88
C ILE A 481 43.69 -4.75 23.58
N LYS A 482 44.15 -5.93 23.17
CA LYS A 482 45.37 -6.55 23.72
C LYS A 482 46.61 -5.68 23.45
N GLN A 483 46.71 -5.08 22.27
CA GLN A 483 47.79 -4.15 21.94
C GLN A 483 47.70 -2.85 22.75
N GLN A 484 46.49 -2.26 22.86
CA GLN A 484 46.26 -1.04 23.63
C GLN A 484 46.57 -1.22 25.13
N LEU A 485 46.20 -2.36 25.72
CA LEU A 485 46.54 -2.70 27.11
C LEU A 485 48.05 -2.90 27.32
N PHE A 486 48.78 -3.36 26.30
CA PHE A 486 50.24 -3.50 26.38
C PHE A 486 50.93 -2.13 26.35
N SER A 487 50.42 -1.18 25.56
CA SER A 487 50.97 0.18 25.41
C SER A 487 50.50 1.19 26.46
N ALA A 488 49.54 0.85 27.33
CA ALA A 488 48.98 1.79 28.32
C ALA A 488 50.01 2.22 29.38
N GLN A 489 50.15 3.54 29.56
CA GLN A 489 51.20 4.16 30.38
C GLN A 489 50.78 4.41 31.84
N ASP A 490 49.47 4.46 32.10
CA ASP A 490 48.91 4.69 33.43
C ASP A 490 47.70 3.77 33.70
N GLU A 491 47.27 3.73 34.96
CA GLU A 491 46.21 2.84 35.44
C GLU A 491 44.81 3.32 35.03
N GLU A 492 44.63 4.63 34.81
CA GLU A 492 43.37 5.23 34.39
C GLU A 492 43.02 4.86 32.94
N GLN A 493 44.01 4.90 32.03
CA GLN A 493 43.90 4.42 30.65
C GLN A 493 43.55 2.93 30.60
N ARG A 494 44.15 2.10 31.46
CA ARG A 494 43.84 0.66 31.52
C ARG A 494 42.39 0.40 31.92
N ILE A 495 41.86 1.17 32.88
CA ILE A 495 40.46 1.08 33.31
C ILE A 495 39.50 1.45 32.17
N GLU A 496 39.80 2.51 31.42
CA GLU A 496 38.99 2.95 30.28
C GLU A 496 38.97 1.94 29.13
N ILE A 497 40.15 1.41 28.75
CA ILE A 497 40.27 0.35 27.74
C ILE A 497 39.49 -0.90 28.16
N GLN A 498 39.54 -1.28 29.44
CA GLN A 498 38.81 -2.44 29.95
C GLN A 498 37.28 -2.22 29.94
N LYS A 499 36.80 -1.00 30.24
CA LYS A 499 35.38 -0.65 30.11
C LYS A 499 34.91 -0.74 28.66
N ARG A 500 35.67 -0.18 27.72
CA ARG A 500 35.38 -0.26 26.27
C ARG A 500 35.38 -1.70 25.77
N LYS A 501 36.33 -2.52 26.25
CA LYS A 501 36.37 -3.96 25.97
C LYS A 501 35.08 -4.65 26.38
N ILE A 502 34.68 -4.50 27.65
CA ILE A 502 33.47 -5.15 28.18
C ILE A 502 32.25 -4.72 27.37
N GLN A 503 32.07 -3.41 27.17
CA GLN A 503 30.92 -2.89 26.44
C GLN A 503 30.83 -3.46 25.02
N LYS A 504 31.93 -3.44 24.26
CA LYS A 504 31.93 -3.88 22.86
C LYS A 504 31.88 -5.40 22.72
N GLU A 505 32.51 -6.16 23.63
CA GLU A 505 32.37 -7.61 23.66
C GLU A 505 30.94 -8.03 24.01
N THR A 506 30.28 -7.36 24.95
CA THR A 506 28.86 -7.60 25.26
C THR A 506 27.99 -7.33 24.03
N GLU A 507 28.17 -6.19 23.34
CA GLU A 507 27.42 -5.85 22.11
C GLU A 507 27.58 -6.92 21.02
N LEU A 508 28.82 -7.32 20.71
CA LEU A 508 29.09 -8.33 19.67
C LEU A 508 28.59 -9.73 20.07
N ASN A 509 28.65 -10.08 21.36
CA ASN A 509 28.11 -11.36 21.84
C ASN A 509 26.58 -11.40 21.73
N THR A 510 25.89 -10.30 22.05
CA THR A 510 24.43 -10.20 21.85
C THR A 510 24.05 -10.34 20.38
N GLN A 511 24.80 -9.71 19.46
CA GLN A 511 24.57 -9.87 18.02
C GLN A 511 24.76 -11.32 17.56
N ILE A 512 25.81 -11.99 18.03
CA ILE A 512 26.06 -13.42 17.71
C ILE A 512 24.92 -14.30 18.25
N GLU A 513 24.41 -14.02 19.46
CA GLU A 513 23.30 -14.76 20.06
C GLU A 513 22.00 -14.60 19.24
N GLU A 514 21.69 -13.37 18.82
CA GLU A 514 20.54 -13.09 17.96
C GLU A 514 20.63 -13.83 16.61
N ILE A 515 21.79 -13.77 15.95
CA ILE A 515 22.02 -14.49 14.69
C ILE A 515 21.85 -16.00 14.89
N ASN A 516 22.37 -16.56 15.98
CA ASN A 516 22.22 -17.99 16.28
C ASN A 516 20.76 -18.39 16.53
N ASN A 517 20.00 -17.55 17.23
CA ASN A 517 18.57 -17.79 17.47
C ASN A 517 17.78 -17.76 16.17
N ASN A 518 18.05 -16.79 15.29
CA ASN A 518 17.42 -16.68 13.98
C ASN A 518 17.79 -17.87 13.07
N GLN A 519 19.06 -18.30 13.09
CA GLN A 519 19.51 -19.48 12.35
C GLN A 519 18.78 -20.74 12.82
N LYS A 520 18.67 -20.95 14.14
CA LYS A 520 17.98 -22.10 14.73
C LYS A 520 16.49 -22.13 14.37
N ALA A 521 15.84 -20.97 14.36
CA ALA A 521 14.44 -20.85 13.94
C ALA A 521 14.25 -21.23 12.46
N ALA A 522 15.11 -20.70 11.58
CA ALA A 522 15.07 -21.02 10.14
C ALA A 522 15.38 -22.51 9.87
N GLU A 523 16.32 -23.12 10.60
CA GLU A 523 16.61 -24.56 10.50
C GLU A 523 15.44 -25.44 10.97
N ALA A 524 14.68 -25.00 11.99
CA ALA A 524 13.46 -25.68 12.43
C ALA A 524 12.33 -25.56 11.39
N GLU A 525 12.22 -24.42 10.70
CA GLU A 525 11.29 -24.24 9.59
C GLU A 525 11.62 -25.17 8.42
N ILE A 526 12.90 -25.30 8.05
CA ILE A 526 13.35 -26.26 7.02
C ILE A 526 12.95 -27.70 7.40
N ALA A 527 13.11 -28.10 8.67
CA ALA A 527 12.70 -29.43 9.13
C ALA A 527 11.18 -29.66 8.95
N THR A 528 10.38 -28.64 9.24
CA THR A 528 8.92 -28.66 9.07
C THR A 528 8.54 -28.80 7.58
N VAL A 529 9.13 -27.97 6.71
CA VAL A 529 8.88 -28.01 5.26
C VAL A 529 9.31 -29.36 4.66
N ASN A 530 10.43 -29.92 5.10
CA ASN A 530 10.87 -31.25 4.66
C ASN A 530 9.88 -32.35 5.06
N SER A 531 9.32 -32.29 6.27
CA SER A 531 8.28 -33.23 6.72
C SER A 531 7.03 -33.15 5.83
N GLN A 532 6.59 -31.92 5.49
CA GLN A 532 5.45 -31.72 4.58
C GLN A 532 5.73 -32.27 3.18
N ILE A 533 6.93 -32.02 2.62
CA ILE A 533 7.35 -32.59 1.33
C ILE A 533 7.35 -34.12 1.38
N GLN A 534 7.84 -34.72 2.46
CA GLN A 534 7.83 -36.16 2.64
C GLN A 534 6.40 -36.71 2.69
N ASN A 535 5.49 -36.06 3.41
CA ASN A 535 4.08 -36.46 3.43
C ASN A 535 3.46 -36.43 2.03
N ILE A 536 3.66 -35.35 1.26
CA ILE A 536 3.14 -35.26 -0.11
C ILE A 536 3.71 -36.36 -1.02
N ASN A 537 5.00 -36.69 -0.88
CA ASN A 537 5.61 -37.79 -1.62
C ASN A 537 4.98 -39.14 -1.28
N SER A 538 4.70 -39.38 0.00
CA SER A 538 3.96 -40.57 0.44
C SER A 538 2.57 -40.61 -0.18
N GLU A 539 1.81 -39.51 -0.16
CA GLU A 539 0.48 -39.46 -0.77
C GLU A 539 0.50 -39.76 -2.27
N ILE A 540 1.46 -39.19 -3.02
CA ILE A 540 1.64 -39.48 -4.46
C ILE A 540 1.93 -40.98 -4.66
N ALA A 541 2.78 -41.58 -3.82
CA ALA A 541 3.09 -43.00 -3.90
C ALA A 541 1.86 -43.89 -3.60
N ILE A 542 1.03 -43.49 -2.63
CA ILE A 542 -0.23 -44.19 -2.30
C ILE A 542 -1.19 -44.15 -3.49
N ILE A 543 -1.39 -42.98 -4.10
CA ILE A 543 -2.24 -42.82 -5.30
C ILE A 543 -1.68 -43.65 -6.46
N GLY A 544 -0.37 -43.57 -6.71
CA GLY A 544 0.29 -44.35 -7.76
C GLY A 544 0.05 -45.86 -7.58
N LYS A 545 0.20 -46.39 -6.35
CA LYS A 545 0.01 -47.82 -6.06
C LYS A 545 -1.45 -48.25 -6.25
N THR A 546 -2.40 -47.47 -5.75
CA THR A 546 -3.84 -47.79 -5.79
C THR A 546 -4.47 -47.54 -7.15
N SER A 547 -3.91 -46.66 -7.98
CA SER A 547 -4.38 -46.40 -9.36
C SER A 547 -4.31 -47.61 -10.29
N THR A 548 -3.50 -48.62 -9.94
CA THR A 548 -3.41 -49.88 -10.71
C THR A 548 -4.59 -50.83 -10.44
N ILE A 549 -5.39 -50.54 -9.41
CA ILE A 549 -6.55 -51.33 -9.02
C ILE A 549 -7.78 -50.78 -9.74
N GLU A 550 -8.45 -51.62 -10.50
CA GLU A 550 -9.61 -51.24 -11.30
C GLU A 550 -10.81 -50.84 -10.42
N SER A 551 -11.45 -49.71 -10.74
CA SER A 551 -12.70 -49.29 -10.10
C SER A 551 -13.87 -50.09 -10.68
N ILE A 552 -14.31 -51.11 -9.96
CA ILE A 552 -15.44 -51.98 -10.32
C ILE A 552 -16.71 -51.62 -9.53
N GLY A 553 -17.82 -52.28 -9.83
CA GLY A 553 -19.12 -52.04 -9.18
C GLY A 553 -19.99 -51.00 -9.88
N GLY A 554 -21.17 -50.79 -9.32
CA GLY A 554 -22.20 -49.87 -9.76
C GLY A 554 -21.74 -48.42 -9.69
N ARG A 555 -22.43 -47.59 -10.47
CA ARG A 555 -22.06 -46.20 -10.70
C ARG A 555 -23.02 -45.23 -10.05
N GLY A 556 -24.29 -45.28 -10.46
CA GLY A 556 -25.29 -44.38 -9.91
C GLY A 556 -25.02 -42.89 -10.16
N GLY A 557 -25.76 -42.05 -9.45
CA GLY A 557 -25.55 -40.60 -9.38
C GLY A 557 -24.45 -40.19 -8.40
N LEU A 558 -24.08 -41.07 -7.47
CA LEU A 558 -22.96 -40.92 -6.56
C LEU A 558 -22.32 -42.29 -6.33
N LYS A 559 -21.00 -42.36 -6.50
CA LYS A 559 -20.16 -43.53 -6.22
C LYS A 559 -19.05 -43.15 -5.25
N ILE A 560 -18.75 -44.02 -4.30
CA ILE A 560 -17.65 -43.88 -3.35
C ILE A 560 -16.87 -45.20 -3.36
N THR A 561 -15.58 -45.12 -3.67
CA THR A 561 -14.74 -46.32 -3.81
C THR A 561 -13.53 -46.23 -2.91
N LEU A 562 -13.30 -47.29 -2.15
CA LEU A 562 -12.11 -47.51 -1.32
C LEU A 562 -11.16 -48.48 -2.04
N LYS A 563 -9.86 -48.17 -2.12
CA LYS A 563 -8.83 -49.03 -2.70
C LYS A 563 -7.60 -49.08 -1.80
N TRP A 564 -7.04 -50.27 -1.60
CA TRP A 564 -5.79 -50.49 -0.86
C TRP A 564 -5.01 -51.65 -1.47
N ALA A 565 -3.76 -51.86 -1.05
CA ALA A 565 -2.85 -52.77 -1.74
C ALA A 565 -2.23 -53.84 -0.81
N THR A 566 -3.08 -54.43 0.04
CA THR A 566 -2.75 -55.51 0.99
C THR A 566 -3.94 -56.48 1.11
N THR A 567 -3.76 -57.59 1.85
CA THR A 567 -4.84 -58.56 2.17
C THR A 567 -5.62 -58.20 3.45
N ASP A 568 -5.36 -57.02 4.02
CA ASP A 568 -6.11 -56.52 5.19
C ASP A 568 -7.58 -56.28 4.83
N ASP A 569 -8.43 -56.29 5.86
CA ASP A 569 -9.87 -56.08 5.76
C ASP A 569 -10.20 -54.64 6.16
N LEU A 570 -10.42 -53.78 5.16
CA LEU A 570 -10.79 -52.38 5.37
C LEU A 570 -12.22 -52.19 4.91
N ASP A 571 -13.11 -51.86 5.84
CA ASP A 571 -14.53 -51.62 5.57
C ASP A 571 -14.76 -50.13 5.24
N LEU A 572 -15.54 -49.88 4.21
CA LEU A 572 -16.07 -48.58 3.85
C LEU A 572 -17.39 -48.35 4.58
N HIS A 573 -17.45 -47.24 5.31
CA HIS A 573 -18.63 -46.80 6.05
C HIS A 573 -19.11 -45.46 5.52
N VAL A 574 -20.34 -45.40 5.02
CA VAL A 574 -20.92 -44.15 4.50
C VAL A 574 -22.24 -43.84 5.19
N PHE A 575 -22.34 -42.63 5.73
CA PHE A 575 -23.56 -42.10 6.34
C PHE A 575 -24.26 -41.20 5.32
N ASP A 576 -25.52 -41.49 5.08
CA ASP A 576 -26.39 -40.73 4.18
C ASP A 576 -26.97 -39.46 4.85
N PRO A 577 -27.74 -38.62 4.14
CA PRO A 577 -28.36 -37.42 4.70
C PRO A 577 -29.34 -37.65 5.85
N SER A 578 -29.84 -38.88 6.02
CA SER A 578 -30.67 -39.29 7.16
C SER A 578 -29.83 -39.84 8.32
N SER A 579 -28.50 -39.69 8.24
CA SER A 579 -27.52 -40.23 9.20
C SER A 579 -27.59 -41.74 9.34
N GLN A 580 -28.11 -42.45 8.33
CA GLN A 580 -28.13 -43.91 8.29
C GLN A 580 -26.87 -44.42 7.61
N GLU A 581 -26.37 -45.55 8.09
CA GLU A 581 -25.07 -46.09 7.69
C GLU A 581 -25.22 -47.22 6.67
N ILE A 582 -24.39 -47.18 5.63
CA ILE A 582 -24.17 -48.27 4.68
C ILE A 582 -22.76 -48.80 4.89
N TYR A 583 -22.65 -50.10 5.19
CA TYR A 583 -21.39 -50.81 5.44
C TYR A 583 -21.58 -52.33 5.36
N TYR A 584 -20.54 -53.12 5.64
CA TYR A 584 -20.54 -54.59 5.55
C TYR A 584 -21.81 -55.28 6.10
N SER A 585 -22.27 -54.91 7.31
CA SER A 585 -23.43 -55.59 7.92
C SER A 585 -24.78 -55.05 7.44
N GLN A 586 -24.83 -53.77 7.04
CA GLN A 586 -25.99 -53.10 6.47
C GLN A 586 -25.68 -52.65 5.04
N LYS A 587 -25.69 -53.62 4.12
CA LYS A 587 -25.22 -53.41 2.73
C LYS A 587 -26.14 -52.52 1.89
N THR A 588 -27.37 -52.28 2.32
CA THR A 588 -28.33 -51.46 1.57
C THR A 588 -29.12 -50.56 2.50
N GLN A 589 -29.33 -49.30 2.11
CA GLN A 589 -30.13 -48.35 2.86
C GLN A 589 -30.99 -47.51 1.92
N THR A 590 -32.23 -47.23 2.32
CA THR A 590 -33.11 -46.32 1.57
C THR A 590 -33.14 -44.96 2.26
N CYS A 591 -32.84 -43.91 1.51
CA CYS A 591 -32.88 -42.52 1.96
C CYS A 591 -33.61 -41.69 0.90
N GLN A 592 -34.61 -40.91 1.31
CA GLN A 592 -35.43 -40.09 0.40
C GLN A 592 -36.02 -40.89 -0.80
N GLY A 593 -36.31 -42.18 -0.60
CA GLY A 593 -36.83 -43.06 -1.65
C GLY A 593 -35.78 -43.61 -2.63
N VAL A 594 -34.50 -43.31 -2.45
CA VAL A 594 -33.38 -43.80 -3.27
C VAL A 594 -32.58 -44.84 -2.47
N ILE A 595 -32.18 -45.92 -3.13
CA ILE A 595 -31.44 -47.03 -2.49
C ILE A 595 -29.93 -46.84 -2.72
N GLY A 596 -29.17 -46.70 -1.65
CA GLY A 596 -27.72 -46.84 -1.64
C GLY A 596 -27.32 -48.29 -1.36
N ARG A 597 -26.24 -48.77 -1.98
CA ARG A 597 -25.78 -50.16 -1.86
C ARG A 597 -24.25 -50.28 -1.80
N LEU A 598 -23.76 -51.11 -0.89
CA LEU A 598 -22.43 -51.72 -0.92
C LEU A 598 -22.49 -52.97 -1.81
N ASP A 599 -21.85 -52.92 -2.96
CA ASP A 599 -21.94 -54.00 -3.97
C ASP A 599 -20.64 -54.75 -4.22
N VAL A 600 -19.50 -54.13 -3.88
CA VAL A 600 -18.20 -54.78 -3.85
C VAL A 600 -17.61 -54.59 -2.47
N ASP A 601 -17.17 -55.70 -1.89
CA ASP A 601 -16.72 -55.86 -0.51
C ASP A 601 -15.59 -56.90 -0.55
N ALA A 602 -14.34 -56.43 -0.43
CA ALA A 602 -13.15 -57.21 -0.70
C ALA A 602 -12.42 -57.53 0.60
N ASN A 603 -11.94 -58.77 0.72
CA ASN A 603 -11.22 -59.30 1.88
C ASN A 603 -12.05 -59.55 3.17
N ALA A 604 -13.38 -59.38 3.14
CA ALA A 604 -14.28 -59.84 4.20
C ALA A 604 -14.31 -61.38 4.35
N GLY A 605 -13.88 -62.12 3.33
CA GLY A 605 -13.78 -63.59 3.33
C GLY A 605 -12.71 -64.12 2.36
N SER A 606 -12.30 -65.38 2.56
CA SER A 606 -11.33 -66.07 1.70
C SER A 606 -11.94 -66.44 0.34
N PRO A 607 -11.19 -66.40 -0.79
CA PRO A 607 -9.76 -66.06 -0.91
C PRO A 607 -9.48 -64.55 -0.91
N TYR A 608 -8.43 -64.15 -0.19
CA TYR A 608 -8.00 -62.75 -0.09
C TYR A 608 -7.23 -62.27 -1.34
N THR A 609 -7.33 -60.98 -1.65
CA THR A 609 -6.63 -60.31 -2.76
C THR A 609 -5.72 -59.19 -2.27
N VAL A 610 -4.67 -58.89 -3.04
CA VAL A 610 -3.74 -57.75 -2.83
C VAL A 610 -4.12 -56.52 -3.64
N SER A 611 -5.18 -56.62 -4.45
CA SER A 611 -5.81 -55.50 -5.18
C SER A 611 -7.29 -55.33 -4.76
N PRO A 612 -7.59 -55.21 -3.46
CA PRO A 612 -8.95 -55.07 -2.97
C PRO A 612 -9.57 -53.71 -3.29
N VAL A 613 -10.89 -53.72 -3.39
CA VAL A 613 -11.73 -52.57 -3.66
C VAL A 613 -13.07 -52.73 -2.95
N GLU A 614 -13.56 -51.67 -2.33
CA GLU A 614 -14.94 -51.59 -1.87
C GLU A 614 -15.68 -50.44 -2.53
N ASN A 615 -16.99 -50.62 -2.72
CA ASN A 615 -17.79 -49.66 -3.45
C ASN A 615 -19.19 -49.49 -2.85
N ILE A 616 -19.54 -48.23 -2.55
CA ILE A 616 -20.91 -47.83 -2.21
C ILE A 616 -21.41 -46.85 -3.27
N TYR A 617 -22.62 -47.09 -3.79
CA TYR A 617 -23.24 -46.22 -4.79
C TYR A 617 -24.76 -46.12 -4.63
N TRP A 618 -25.37 -45.09 -5.23
CA TRP A 618 -26.83 -44.87 -5.24
C TRP A 618 -27.42 -45.00 -6.64
N GLU A 619 -28.43 -45.84 -6.83
CA GLU A 619 -29.14 -45.96 -8.12
C GLU A 619 -29.86 -44.64 -8.47
N GLY A 620 -29.61 -44.07 -9.66
CA GLY A 620 -30.18 -42.76 -10.05
C GLY A 620 -29.55 -41.58 -9.31
N THR A 621 -30.24 -40.44 -9.22
CA THR A 621 -29.74 -39.25 -8.49
C THR A 621 -29.66 -39.54 -6.99
N ALA A 622 -28.49 -39.31 -6.38
CA ALA A 622 -28.31 -39.58 -4.96
C ALA A 622 -29.14 -38.60 -4.09
N PRO A 623 -29.56 -38.99 -2.88
CA PRO A 623 -30.27 -38.12 -1.95
C PRO A 623 -29.53 -36.80 -1.70
N ILE A 624 -30.25 -35.69 -1.73
CA ILE A 624 -29.66 -34.37 -1.49
C ILE A 624 -29.41 -34.21 0.01
N GLY A 625 -28.25 -33.68 0.36
CA GLY A 625 -27.89 -33.35 1.73
C GLY A 625 -26.46 -33.75 2.08
N LYS A 626 -26.21 -33.88 3.39
CA LYS A 626 -24.88 -34.09 3.94
C LYS A 626 -24.53 -35.58 4.03
N TYR A 627 -23.36 -35.94 3.56
CA TYR A 627 -22.78 -37.27 3.65
C TYR A 627 -21.52 -37.26 4.50
N LYS A 628 -21.20 -38.41 5.09
CA LYS A 628 -19.95 -38.64 5.82
C LYS A 628 -19.34 -39.97 5.43
N VAL A 629 -18.05 -39.97 5.15
CA VAL A 629 -17.30 -41.15 4.74
C VAL A 629 -16.24 -41.49 5.78
N MET A 630 -16.21 -42.75 6.21
CA MET A 630 -15.23 -43.30 7.14
C MET A 630 -14.69 -44.63 6.62
N VAL A 631 -13.51 -45.00 7.09
CA VAL A 631 -12.90 -46.30 6.82
C VAL A 631 -12.50 -46.94 8.15
N VAL A 632 -12.76 -48.24 8.27
CA VAL A 632 -12.49 -49.03 9.48
C VAL A 632 -11.59 -50.20 9.15
N LEU A 633 -10.52 -50.40 9.91
CA LEU A 633 -9.68 -51.59 9.78
C LEU A 633 -10.29 -52.75 10.58
N TYR A 634 -11.07 -53.61 9.95
CA TYR A 634 -11.74 -54.71 10.65
C TYR A 634 -10.77 -55.81 11.09
N SER A 635 -9.90 -56.24 10.17
CA SER A 635 -8.93 -57.30 10.41
C SER A 635 -7.58 -56.97 9.77
N LYS A 636 -6.54 -56.86 10.60
CA LYS A 636 -5.16 -56.68 10.17
C LYS A 636 -4.51 -58.04 9.90
N ARG A 637 -3.98 -58.22 8.70
CA ARG A 637 -3.33 -59.44 8.18
C ARG A 637 -1.92 -59.15 7.64
N SER A 638 -1.64 -57.93 7.17
CA SER A 638 -0.30 -57.56 6.70
C SER A 638 0.65 -57.18 7.84
N SER A 639 1.95 -57.24 7.56
CA SER A 639 3.01 -56.85 8.49
C SER A 639 3.30 -55.33 8.50
N LEU A 640 2.54 -54.53 7.73
CA LEU A 640 2.74 -53.09 7.67
C LEU A 640 2.38 -52.42 9.02
N SER A 641 3.14 -51.38 9.40
CA SER A 641 2.82 -50.57 10.58
C SER A 641 1.48 -49.85 10.39
N ALA A 642 1.29 -49.24 9.22
CA ALA A 642 0.07 -48.57 8.79
C ALA A 642 -0.28 -49.02 7.36
N ILE A 643 -1.58 -49.16 7.08
CA ILE A 643 -2.10 -49.62 5.80
C ILE A 643 -2.52 -48.40 4.99
N PRO A 644 -1.82 -48.08 3.89
CA PRO A 644 -2.18 -46.97 3.03
C PRO A 644 -3.37 -47.33 2.13
N PHE A 645 -4.30 -46.39 1.99
CA PHE A 645 -5.47 -46.55 1.14
C PHE A 645 -5.87 -45.22 0.49
N THR A 646 -6.71 -45.34 -0.54
CA THR A 646 -7.39 -44.21 -1.17
C THR A 646 -8.88 -44.37 -1.10
N VAL A 647 -9.58 -43.25 -0.94
CA VAL A 647 -11.02 -43.16 -1.13
C VAL A 647 -11.28 -42.14 -2.21
N THR A 648 -12.04 -42.52 -3.23
CA THR A 648 -12.43 -41.64 -4.32
C THR A 648 -13.93 -41.46 -4.32
N ILE A 649 -14.39 -40.21 -4.42
CA ILE A 649 -15.80 -39.85 -4.55
C ILE A 649 -16.04 -39.45 -6.00
N TYR A 650 -17.03 -40.06 -6.66
CA TYR A 650 -17.43 -39.79 -8.03
C TYR A 650 -18.89 -39.34 -8.05
N PRO A 651 -19.16 -38.03 -8.11
CA PRO A 651 -20.50 -37.53 -8.32
C PRO A 651 -20.86 -37.56 -9.82
N ASP A 652 -22.15 -37.65 -10.13
CA ASP A 652 -22.69 -37.40 -11.48
C ASP A 652 -22.55 -35.94 -11.89
N LYS A 653 -22.57 -35.02 -10.94
CA LYS A 653 -22.33 -33.59 -11.12
C LYS A 653 -21.24 -33.09 -10.18
N GLY A 654 -20.19 -32.50 -10.73
CA GLY A 654 -19.08 -31.95 -9.95
C GLY A 654 -17.76 -32.69 -10.12
N ILE A 655 -16.77 -32.30 -9.32
CA ILE A 655 -15.40 -32.82 -9.40
C ILE A 655 -15.28 -34.09 -8.58
N SER A 656 -14.75 -35.15 -9.18
CA SER A 656 -14.32 -36.33 -8.44
C SER A 656 -13.03 -36.07 -7.67
N LYS A 657 -12.97 -36.45 -6.39
CA LYS A 657 -11.82 -36.17 -5.51
C LYS A 657 -11.25 -37.45 -4.89
N VAL A 658 -9.92 -37.54 -4.89
CA VAL A 658 -9.15 -38.66 -4.31
C VAL A 658 -8.55 -38.23 -2.97
N PHE A 659 -8.88 -38.97 -1.92
CA PHE A 659 -8.38 -38.81 -0.57
C PHE A 659 -7.39 -39.92 -0.25
N THR A 660 -6.31 -39.57 0.44
CA THR A 660 -5.23 -40.49 0.84
C THR A 660 -5.12 -40.53 2.36
N LYS A 661 -5.14 -41.73 2.94
CA LYS A 661 -5.00 -41.94 4.38
C LYS A 661 -4.24 -43.23 4.67
N GLU A 662 -3.81 -43.35 5.92
CA GLU A 662 -3.23 -44.57 6.48
C GLU A 662 -3.97 -44.94 7.77
N ILE A 663 -4.14 -46.22 8.04
CA ILE A 663 -4.78 -46.74 9.25
C ILE A 663 -3.90 -47.81 9.90
N SER A 664 -3.73 -47.74 11.22
CA SER A 664 -2.75 -48.59 11.92
C SER A 664 -3.39 -49.60 12.87
N SER A 665 -4.48 -49.21 13.53
CA SER A 665 -5.07 -49.98 14.63
C SER A 665 -6.35 -50.69 14.20
N PRO A 666 -6.52 -52.00 14.51
CA PRO A 666 -7.78 -52.68 14.25
C PRO A 666 -8.93 -52.02 15.00
N LYS A 667 -10.10 -51.95 14.35
CA LYS A 667 -11.34 -51.30 14.82
C LYS A 667 -11.23 -49.79 15.07
N GLU A 668 -10.19 -49.17 14.53
CA GLU A 668 -10.07 -47.71 14.48
C GLU A 668 -10.96 -47.16 13.38
N ASN A 669 -11.68 -46.07 13.68
CA ASN A 669 -12.50 -45.37 12.70
C ASN A 669 -11.74 -44.14 12.20
N VAL A 670 -11.38 -44.11 10.91
CA VAL A 670 -10.72 -42.96 10.31
C VAL A 670 -11.75 -42.18 9.48
N SER A 671 -12.05 -40.96 9.91
CA SER A 671 -12.89 -40.03 9.14
C SER A 671 -12.14 -39.56 7.90
N ILE A 672 -12.76 -39.68 6.74
CA ILE A 672 -12.15 -39.33 5.45
C ILE A 672 -12.58 -37.93 5.02
N VAL A 673 -13.89 -37.73 4.90
CA VAL A 673 -14.47 -36.49 4.40
C VAL A 673 -15.95 -36.41 4.75
N GLU A 674 -16.44 -35.19 4.97
CA GLU A 674 -17.86 -34.86 4.96
C GLU A 674 -18.13 -33.97 3.74
N PHE A 675 -19.29 -34.11 3.10
CA PHE A 675 -19.62 -33.31 1.92
C PHE A 675 -21.12 -33.09 1.81
N ASN A 676 -21.52 -32.00 1.15
CA ASN A 676 -22.90 -31.76 0.75
C ASN A 676 -23.07 -32.15 -0.72
N TYR A 677 -24.11 -32.91 -1.02
CA TYR A 677 -24.51 -33.26 -2.37
C TYR A 677 -25.84 -32.58 -2.70
N SER A 678 -25.94 -31.97 -3.89
CA SER A 678 -27.08 -31.15 -4.32
C SER A 678 -27.35 -31.28 -5.82
N ASP A 679 -28.43 -30.67 -6.30
CA ASP A 679 -28.75 -30.58 -7.74
C ASP A 679 -27.66 -29.90 -8.57
N ASN A 680 -26.84 -29.05 -7.91
CA ASN A 680 -25.72 -28.32 -8.47
C ASN A 680 -24.38 -29.05 -8.27
N GLY A 681 -24.40 -30.33 -7.87
CA GLY A 681 -23.21 -31.14 -7.66
C GLY A 681 -22.75 -31.22 -6.19
N ILE A 682 -21.46 -31.50 -6.00
CA ILE A 682 -20.84 -31.78 -4.70
C ILE A 682 -20.02 -30.62 -4.15
N GLU A 683 -20.09 -30.42 -2.83
CA GLU A 683 -19.26 -29.50 -2.05
C GLU A 683 -18.59 -30.25 -0.89
N TYR A 684 -17.26 -30.34 -0.91
CA TYR A 684 -16.48 -31.00 0.14
C TYR A 684 -16.27 -30.04 1.34
N LEU A 685 -16.56 -30.51 2.56
CA LEU A 685 -16.53 -29.72 3.81
C LEU A 685 -15.17 -29.76 4.52
#